data_AF-A0AA88LVK6-F1
#
_entry.id   AF-A0AA88LVK6-F1
#
_cell.length_a   1.000
_cell.length_b   1.000
_cell.length_c   1.000
_cell.angle_alpha   90.00
_cell.angle_beta   90.00
_cell.angle_gamma   90.00
#
_symmetry.space_group_name_H-M   'P 1'
#
loop_
_entity.id
_entity.type
_entity.pdbx_description
1 polymer ?
#
loop_
_entity_poly.entity_id
_entity_poly.type
_entity_poly.pdbx_seq_one_letter_code
_entity_poly.pdbx_strand_id
1 'polypeptide(L)'
;MEKVWKVEFQNVGSSYFPQSRVECHYSISDQHSWTSSDWIGLFKVGWSSVRNYHTFVWALAPASYKEGTQANCCVHFQACYLPGPSTEQYQFVYVDGKGEVCSHSPAFTFSAPKPLEELVTLEQALEGGEGSEDMLVVIPKAELLQSRLQECLKERAELLQALEAAERSCEHERECSHRTREMWERRSKELEEELRLTREQMEDMKKKQEELAALTEVLQDKKQALLVKEAASEQRIIQLEDDIRVFTQKALERETDLERMKERAKKAAAQKKEVEGEYKNMKLKLEQTEKELHSLSTEFQSLRSSLAQRDTHALQLRDTITTLTHKLNSAHRKEAASEAALAELRGVQERLGASERCVETLRAEIRDMSAQRDTVQADLHQARLQAAQLTLQLADANLALREARASWVQERESLQCSTEMIRTHLDRLNDEIKQKEEQLQEERMERNKAEVELGREKDCNRVQLSETRRELQELKASLRVAQKEKEQLQAEKKEVIEYIHQLEQRLETLSGSKWSVTTLLQSSQADSSMSESEDENPEALRPVSHYSLCEQPQSDLLLILPTTPPPSPRLLHLSQAVVISQPAPLCSPHQPSDDTHPHVHSSESEEEYDVFQSGGNSSEEMALLLPNHRNALLSDVDESPLW
;
A
#
# COMPACT_ATOMS: atom_id res chain seq x y z
N MET A 1 -56.77 -43.99 9.14
CA MET A 1 -56.93 -43.65 7.72
C MET A 1 -57.31 -42.18 7.68
N GLU A 2 -56.36 -41.32 7.38
CA GLU A 2 -56.58 -39.86 7.30
C GLU A 2 -57.46 -39.56 6.09
N LYS A 3 -58.47 -38.71 6.30
CA LYS A 3 -59.47 -38.39 5.29
C LYS A 3 -58.81 -37.46 4.26
N VAL A 4 -58.49 -38.02 3.10
CA VAL A 4 -57.99 -37.36 1.89
C VAL A 4 -58.94 -36.19 1.55
N TRP A 5 -58.51 -34.96 1.78
CA TRP A 5 -59.31 -33.74 1.54
C TRP A 5 -58.75 -33.00 0.33
N LYS A 6 -59.60 -32.68 -0.65
CA LYS A 6 -59.20 -31.96 -1.87
C LYS A 6 -59.06 -30.46 -1.61
N VAL A 7 -60.06 -29.89 -0.94
CA VAL A 7 -60.14 -28.47 -0.56
C VAL A 7 -60.70 -28.38 0.86
N GLU A 8 -60.21 -27.46 1.67
CA GLU A 8 -60.69 -27.23 3.03
C GLU A 8 -60.99 -25.75 3.25
N PHE A 9 -62.17 -25.43 3.81
CA PHE A 9 -62.52 -24.07 4.18
C PHE A 9 -61.96 -23.72 5.56
N GLN A 10 -61.26 -22.60 5.66
CA GLN A 10 -60.62 -22.13 6.89
C GLN A 10 -61.39 -20.97 7.52
N ASN A 11 -61.37 -20.90 8.85
CA ASN A 11 -61.92 -19.77 9.62
C ASN A 11 -63.37 -19.42 9.27
N VAL A 12 -64.19 -20.45 9.02
CA VAL A 12 -65.61 -20.26 8.74
C VAL A 12 -66.32 -19.91 10.05
N GLY A 13 -66.83 -18.68 10.12
CA GLY A 13 -67.56 -18.19 11.28
C GLY A 13 -68.91 -18.90 11.43
N SER A 14 -69.45 -18.94 12.64
CA SER A 14 -70.80 -19.45 12.90
C SER A 14 -71.90 -18.51 12.39
N SER A 15 -71.59 -17.22 12.22
CA SER A 15 -72.48 -16.22 11.63
C SER A 15 -71.70 -15.12 10.91
N TYR A 16 -72.28 -14.56 9.86
CA TYR A 16 -71.73 -13.42 9.11
C TYR A 16 -72.73 -12.25 9.06
N PHE A 17 -72.22 -11.04 8.91
CA PHE A 17 -73.06 -9.84 8.81
C PHE A 17 -73.59 -9.66 7.38
N PRO A 18 -74.93 -9.61 7.18
CA PRO A 18 -75.52 -9.46 5.84
C PRO A 18 -75.04 -8.21 5.07
N GLN A 19 -74.68 -7.14 5.80
CA GLN A 19 -74.32 -5.84 5.25
C GLN A 19 -72.80 -5.67 5.02
N SER A 20 -72.00 -6.68 5.36
CA SER A 20 -70.55 -6.66 5.20
C SER A 20 -70.11 -7.66 4.13
N ARG A 21 -68.97 -7.39 3.49
CA ARG A 21 -68.30 -8.39 2.66
C ARG A 21 -67.94 -9.62 3.51
N VAL A 22 -68.04 -10.80 2.93
CA VAL A 22 -67.61 -12.05 3.57
C VAL A 22 -66.35 -12.57 2.88
N GLU A 23 -65.28 -12.70 3.67
CA GLU A 23 -64.01 -13.27 3.24
C GLU A 23 -64.06 -14.79 3.47
N CYS A 24 -64.05 -15.53 2.37
CA CYS A 24 -64.05 -16.98 2.38
C CYS A 24 -62.61 -17.47 2.16
N HIS A 25 -61.98 -17.94 3.22
CA HIS A 25 -60.64 -18.51 3.20
C HIS A 25 -60.73 -20.01 2.97
N TYR A 26 -59.88 -20.54 2.09
CA TYR A 26 -59.81 -21.97 1.82
C TYR A 26 -58.40 -22.38 1.42
N SER A 27 -58.08 -23.65 1.62
CA SER A 27 -56.82 -24.24 1.20
C SER A 27 -57.05 -25.32 0.17
N ILE A 28 -56.23 -25.29 -0.88
CA ILE A 28 -56.16 -26.33 -1.90
C ILE A 28 -55.05 -27.30 -1.48
N SER A 29 -55.34 -28.59 -1.46
CA SER A 29 -54.35 -29.64 -1.15
C SER A 29 -53.46 -29.96 -2.36
N ASP A 30 -52.40 -30.74 -2.14
CA ASP A 30 -51.56 -31.31 -3.20
C ASP A 30 -52.30 -32.29 -4.13
N GLN A 31 -53.50 -32.73 -3.74
CA GLN A 31 -54.34 -33.69 -4.47
C GLN A 31 -55.40 -33.03 -5.37
N HIS A 32 -55.50 -31.71 -5.37
CA HIS A 32 -56.42 -30.95 -6.23
C HIS A 32 -55.68 -29.90 -7.05
N SER A 33 -55.86 -29.92 -8.37
CA SER A 33 -55.34 -28.90 -9.27
C SER A 33 -56.40 -27.83 -9.52
N TRP A 34 -56.18 -26.62 -9.00
CA TRP A 34 -57.06 -25.47 -9.28
C TRP A 34 -57.14 -25.14 -10.78
N THR A 35 -58.35 -24.84 -11.26
CA THR A 35 -58.58 -24.28 -12.60
C THR A 35 -59.31 -22.94 -12.53
N SER A 36 -59.14 -22.10 -13.55
CA SER A 36 -59.85 -20.80 -13.64
C SER A 36 -61.38 -20.93 -13.79
N SER A 37 -61.88 -22.14 -14.00
CA SER A 37 -63.31 -22.48 -14.03
C SER A 37 -63.83 -23.08 -12.72
N ASP A 38 -62.98 -23.24 -11.71
CA ASP A 38 -63.41 -23.65 -10.38
C ASP A 38 -64.13 -22.47 -9.70
N TRP A 39 -65.14 -22.75 -8.89
CA TRP A 39 -65.94 -21.72 -8.24
C TRP A 39 -66.42 -22.16 -6.87
N ILE A 40 -66.70 -21.17 -6.03
CA ILE A 40 -67.23 -21.36 -4.69
C ILE A 40 -68.63 -20.77 -4.67
N GLY A 41 -69.61 -21.62 -4.41
CA GLY A 41 -70.99 -21.21 -4.25
C GLY A 41 -71.36 -21.08 -2.78
N LEU A 42 -72.25 -20.14 -2.50
CA LEU A 42 -72.98 -20.06 -1.25
C LEU A 42 -74.30 -20.81 -1.42
N PHE A 43 -74.51 -21.87 -0.65
CA PHE A 43 -75.70 -22.70 -0.75
C PHE A 43 -76.49 -22.69 0.54
N LYS A 44 -77.82 -22.66 0.43
CA LYS A 44 -78.70 -22.93 1.57
C LYS A 44 -78.60 -24.41 1.94
N VAL A 45 -78.43 -24.72 3.23
CA VAL A 45 -78.33 -26.11 3.73
C VAL A 45 -79.57 -26.91 3.30
N GLY A 46 -79.35 -28.14 2.82
CA GLY A 46 -80.39 -28.98 2.23
C GLY A 46 -80.52 -28.88 0.69
N TRP A 47 -79.56 -28.27 0.02
CA TRP A 47 -79.47 -28.26 -1.45
C TRP A 47 -79.27 -29.68 -2.02
N SER A 48 -79.84 -29.95 -3.20
CA SER A 48 -79.79 -31.26 -3.86
C SER A 48 -79.06 -31.26 -5.21
N SER A 49 -78.71 -30.07 -5.72
CA SER A 49 -77.98 -29.88 -6.98
C SER A 49 -77.07 -28.66 -6.90
N VAL A 50 -75.95 -28.69 -7.63
CA VAL A 50 -75.02 -27.56 -7.78
C VAL A 50 -75.69 -26.33 -8.42
N ARG A 51 -76.86 -26.49 -9.03
CA ARG A 51 -77.67 -25.38 -9.57
C ARG A 51 -78.44 -24.60 -8.51
N ASN A 52 -78.50 -25.09 -7.27
CA ASN A 52 -79.24 -24.48 -6.16
C ASN A 52 -78.38 -23.48 -5.37
N TYR A 53 -77.35 -22.90 -5.98
CA TYR A 53 -76.54 -21.86 -5.33
C TYR A 53 -77.37 -20.58 -5.15
N HIS A 54 -77.15 -19.88 -4.04
CA HIS A 54 -77.70 -18.55 -3.80
C HIS A 54 -76.90 -17.50 -4.57
N THR A 55 -75.57 -17.52 -4.38
CA THR A 55 -74.61 -16.71 -5.13
C THR A 55 -73.31 -17.50 -5.30
N PHE A 56 -72.42 -17.05 -6.17
CA PHE A 56 -71.14 -17.70 -6.38
C PHE A 56 -70.03 -16.70 -6.70
N VAL A 57 -68.79 -17.13 -6.51
CA VAL A 57 -67.58 -16.44 -6.95
C VAL A 57 -66.63 -17.45 -7.57
N TRP A 58 -65.87 -17.03 -8.58
CA TRP A 58 -64.80 -17.86 -9.13
C TRP A 58 -63.72 -18.07 -8.07
N ALA A 59 -63.23 -19.30 -7.94
CA ALA A 59 -62.13 -19.63 -7.05
C ALA A 59 -60.85 -18.99 -7.58
N LEU A 60 -60.06 -18.38 -6.70
CA LEU A 60 -58.80 -17.72 -7.05
C LEU A 60 -57.63 -18.46 -6.39
N ALA A 61 -56.53 -18.62 -7.12
CA ALA A 61 -55.26 -19.09 -6.56
C ALA A 61 -54.23 -17.93 -6.51
N PRO A 62 -53.28 -17.93 -5.56
CA PRO A 62 -52.19 -16.96 -5.55
C PRO A 62 -51.39 -16.96 -6.86
N ALA A 63 -50.84 -15.82 -7.26
CA ALA A 63 -50.02 -15.71 -8.48
C ALA A 63 -48.78 -16.64 -8.47
N SER A 64 -48.36 -17.10 -7.28
CA SER A 64 -47.25 -18.03 -7.07
C SER A 64 -47.67 -19.51 -7.04
N TYR A 65 -48.94 -19.83 -7.30
CA TYR A 65 -49.45 -21.20 -7.25
C TYR A 65 -48.78 -22.11 -8.29
N LYS A 66 -48.38 -23.30 -7.86
CA LYS A 66 -47.86 -24.36 -8.72
C LYS A 66 -48.71 -25.61 -8.54
N GLU A 67 -48.96 -26.32 -9.64
CA GLU A 67 -49.72 -27.56 -9.60
C GLU A 67 -49.08 -28.59 -8.65
N GLY A 68 -49.89 -29.22 -7.80
CA GLY A 68 -49.41 -30.17 -6.78
C GLY A 68 -48.83 -29.54 -5.51
N THR A 69 -48.96 -28.22 -5.31
CA THR A 69 -48.56 -27.54 -4.07
C THR A 69 -49.76 -27.07 -3.27
N GLN A 70 -49.68 -27.17 -1.94
CA GLN A 70 -50.71 -26.64 -1.06
C GLN A 70 -50.71 -25.11 -1.10
N ALA A 71 -51.88 -24.49 -1.24
CA ALA A 71 -52.01 -23.04 -1.26
C ALA A 71 -53.21 -22.54 -0.48
N ASN A 72 -52.99 -21.48 0.31
CA ASN A 72 -54.06 -20.76 1.00
C ASN A 72 -54.59 -19.66 0.09
N CYS A 73 -55.91 -19.62 -0.03
CA CYS A 73 -56.65 -18.81 -0.97
C CYS A 73 -57.75 -18.04 -0.24
N CYS A 74 -58.12 -16.87 -0.78
CA CYS A 74 -59.20 -16.06 -0.25
C CYS A 74 -60.03 -15.48 -1.39
N VAL A 75 -61.35 -15.64 -1.29
CA VAL A 75 -62.32 -15.00 -2.19
C VAL A 75 -63.33 -14.19 -1.39
N HIS A 76 -63.93 -13.21 -2.05
CA HIS A 76 -64.79 -12.21 -1.38
C HIS A 76 -66.20 -12.27 -1.94
N PHE A 77 -67.17 -12.56 -1.08
CA PHE A 77 -68.59 -12.40 -1.40
C PHE A 77 -69.04 -10.97 -1.06
N GLN A 78 -69.55 -10.26 -2.05
CA GLN A 78 -70.03 -8.88 -1.88
C GLN A 78 -71.37 -8.86 -1.14
N ALA A 79 -71.54 -7.88 -0.25
CA ALA A 79 -72.69 -7.77 0.64
C ALA A 79 -74.05 -7.74 -0.10
N CYS A 80 -74.12 -7.12 -1.29
CA CYS A 80 -75.36 -7.01 -2.07
C CYS A 80 -75.90 -8.35 -2.61
N TYR A 81 -75.08 -9.40 -2.61
CA TYR A 81 -75.47 -10.75 -3.06
C TYR A 81 -75.58 -11.75 -1.90
N LEU A 82 -75.46 -11.28 -0.65
CA LEU A 82 -75.58 -12.13 0.52
C LEU A 82 -77.05 -12.23 0.97
N PRO A 83 -77.44 -13.37 1.59
CA PRO A 83 -78.73 -13.51 2.22
C PRO A 83 -78.97 -12.42 3.28
N GLY A 84 -80.21 -11.94 3.35
CA GLY A 84 -80.65 -11.06 4.43
C GLY A 84 -80.63 -11.75 5.80
N PRO A 85 -80.78 -10.97 6.89
CA PRO A 85 -80.82 -11.54 8.24
C PRO A 85 -81.92 -12.59 8.36
N SER A 86 -81.55 -13.84 8.63
CA SER A 86 -82.50 -14.96 8.71
C SER A 86 -81.98 -16.08 9.61
N THR A 87 -82.87 -16.98 10.00
CA THR A 87 -82.52 -18.22 10.71
C THR A 87 -82.09 -19.34 9.76
N GLU A 88 -82.03 -19.06 8.46
CA GLU A 88 -81.62 -20.02 7.45
C GLU A 88 -80.10 -20.24 7.51
N GLN A 89 -79.71 -21.50 7.44
CA GLN A 89 -78.31 -21.88 7.42
C GLN A 89 -77.80 -21.99 5.99
N TYR A 90 -76.59 -21.49 5.79
CA TYR A 90 -75.86 -21.51 4.54
C TYR A 90 -74.50 -22.19 4.73
N GLN A 91 -73.90 -22.64 3.64
CA GLN A 91 -72.56 -23.20 3.62
C GLN A 91 -71.86 -22.82 2.31
N PHE A 92 -70.54 -22.68 2.36
CA PHE A 92 -69.71 -22.59 1.16
C PHE A 92 -69.53 -23.98 0.57
N VAL A 93 -69.56 -24.06 -0.75
CA VAL A 93 -69.34 -25.31 -1.49
C VAL A 93 -68.36 -25.02 -2.61
N TYR A 94 -67.27 -25.78 -2.65
CA TYR A 94 -66.28 -25.70 -3.72
C TYR A 94 -66.65 -26.67 -4.84
N VAL A 95 -66.76 -26.16 -6.06
CA VAL A 95 -67.08 -26.91 -7.26
C VAL A 95 -65.96 -26.75 -8.27
N ASP A 96 -65.42 -27.85 -8.77
CA ASP A 96 -64.37 -27.82 -9.78
C ASP A 96 -64.89 -27.47 -11.18
N GLY A 97 -63.99 -27.23 -12.14
CA GLY A 97 -64.32 -26.94 -13.53
C GLY A 97 -65.06 -28.05 -14.27
N LYS A 98 -65.14 -29.26 -13.70
CA LYS A 98 -65.93 -30.40 -14.23
C LYS A 98 -67.35 -30.44 -13.64
N GLY A 99 -67.64 -29.60 -12.64
CA GLY A 99 -68.92 -29.54 -11.95
C GLY A 99 -69.02 -30.48 -10.75
N GLU A 100 -67.91 -31.06 -10.29
CA GLU A 100 -67.88 -31.95 -9.12
C GLU A 100 -67.66 -31.16 -7.82
N VAL A 101 -68.39 -31.55 -6.78
CA VAL A 101 -68.26 -30.92 -5.45
C VAL A 101 -67.03 -31.49 -4.74
N CYS A 102 -66.04 -30.64 -4.52
CA CYS A 102 -64.77 -31.03 -3.90
C CYS A 102 -64.79 -30.89 -2.38
N SER A 103 -65.57 -29.95 -1.84
CA SER A 103 -65.68 -29.68 -0.41
C SER A 103 -66.88 -28.81 -0.06
N HIS A 104 -67.29 -28.83 1.21
CA HIS A 104 -68.25 -27.87 1.76
C HIS A 104 -67.84 -27.44 3.16
N SER A 105 -68.16 -26.21 3.54
CA SER A 105 -67.89 -25.67 4.87
C SER A 105 -68.84 -26.23 5.93
N PRO A 106 -68.56 -25.99 7.22
CA PRO A 106 -69.58 -25.99 8.26
C PRO A 106 -70.70 -24.99 7.92
N ALA A 107 -71.90 -25.24 8.45
CA ALA A 107 -73.07 -24.39 8.26
C ALA A 107 -72.98 -23.13 9.14
N PHE A 108 -73.44 -22.00 8.60
CA PHE A 108 -73.46 -20.69 9.26
C PHE A 108 -74.71 -19.90 8.92
N THR A 109 -75.00 -18.86 9.68
CA THR A 109 -76.17 -17.98 9.45
C THR A 109 -75.75 -16.57 9.04
N PHE A 110 -76.69 -15.79 8.53
CA PHE A 110 -76.51 -14.35 8.35
C PHE A 110 -77.32 -13.61 9.42
N SER A 111 -76.65 -12.94 10.36
CA SER A 111 -77.30 -12.23 11.48
C SER A 111 -76.65 -10.88 11.78
N ALA A 112 -77.41 -9.93 12.32
CA ALA A 112 -76.85 -8.64 12.77
C ALA A 112 -75.98 -8.81 14.04
N PRO A 113 -75.00 -7.93 14.30
CA PRO A 113 -74.19 -7.96 15.52
C PRO A 113 -75.08 -7.67 16.73
N LYS A 114 -74.85 -8.40 17.84
CA LYS A 114 -75.48 -8.09 19.13
C LYS A 114 -74.76 -6.89 19.77
N PRO A 115 -75.47 -5.92 20.38
CA PRO A 115 -74.85 -4.81 21.11
C PRO A 115 -73.88 -5.32 22.20
N LEU A 116 -72.73 -4.67 22.34
CA LEU A 116 -71.61 -5.07 23.22
C LEU A 116 -71.83 -4.71 24.70
N GLU A 117 -73.08 -4.74 25.19
CA GLU A 117 -73.46 -4.42 26.58
C GLU A 117 -73.33 -5.63 27.52
N GLU A 118 -72.47 -6.58 27.17
CA GLU A 118 -72.23 -7.80 27.96
C GLU A 118 -71.25 -7.48 29.10
N LEU A 119 -71.73 -7.58 30.34
CA LEU A 119 -70.94 -7.37 31.56
C LEU A 119 -70.09 -8.61 31.87
N VAL A 120 -68.84 -8.41 32.28
CA VAL A 120 -67.91 -9.51 32.62
C VAL A 120 -67.49 -9.37 34.08
N THR A 121 -67.63 -10.44 34.85
CA THR A 121 -67.19 -10.52 36.25
C THR A 121 -65.75 -11.00 36.32
N LEU A 122 -64.87 -10.23 36.95
CA LEU A 122 -63.50 -10.63 37.27
C LEU A 122 -63.39 -10.91 38.78
N GLU A 123 -62.82 -12.07 39.11
CA GLU A 123 -62.44 -12.41 40.48
C GLU A 123 -61.05 -11.83 40.77
N GLN A 124 -60.96 -10.85 41.67
CA GLN A 124 -59.69 -10.34 42.18
C GLN A 124 -59.31 -11.13 43.44
N ALA A 125 -58.40 -12.10 43.30
CA ALA A 125 -57.76 -12.72 44.44
C ALA A 125 -56.74 -11.74 45.05
N LEU A 126 -57.10 -11.10 46.16
CA LEU A 126 -56.13 -10.37 46.99
C LEU A 126 -55.28 -11.39 47.74
N GLU A 127 -54.03 -11.55 47.32
CA GLU A 127 -53.05 -12.33 48.07
C GLU A 127 -52.77 -11.66 49.43
N GLY A 128 -53.34 -12.24 50.49
CA GLY A 128 -52.91 -12.01 51.86
C GLY A 128 -54.00 -11.51 52.82
N GLY A 129 -54.75 -12.43 53.42
CA GLY A 129 -55.57 -12.17 54.60
C GLY A 129 -56.74 -13.14 54.73
N GLU A 130 -56.68 -14.04 55.71
CA GLU A 130 -57.80 -14.92 56.07
C GLU A 130 -59.05 -14.09 56.42
N GLY A 131 -60.10 -14.20 55.60
CA GLY A 131 -61.45 -13.73 55.94
C GLY A 131 -62.02 -12.54 55.17
N SER A 132 -61.81 -12.43 53.85
CA SER A 132 -62.54 -11.46 53.01
C SER A 132 -63.44 -12.17 51.99
N GLU A 133 -64.70 -11.79 51.91
CA GLU A 133 -65.59 -12.14 50.79
C GLU A 133 -64.90 -11.85 49.45
N ASP A 134 -64.85 -12.84 48.56
CA ASP A 134 -64.37 -12.68 47.19
C ASP A 134 -65.23 -11.61 46.49
N MET A 135 -64.69 -10.41 46.37
CA MET A 135 -65.40 -9.28 45.77
C MET A 135 -65.34 -9.40 44.25
N LEU A 136 -66.42 -9.90 43.64
CA LEU A 136 -66.55 -9.94 42.18
C LEU A 136 -66.75 -8.53 41.64
N VAL A 137 -65.77 -8.05 40.88
CA VAL A 137 -65.85 -6.75 40.21
C VAL A 137 -66.51 -6.96 38.84
N VAL A 138 -67.69 -6.37 38.65
CA VAL A 138 -68.39 -6.37 37.36
C VAL A 138 -67.89 -5.18 36.56
N ILE A 139 -67.12 -5.44 35.49
CA ILE A 139 -66.60 -4.41 34.60
C ILE A 139 -67.26 -4.57 33.23
N PRO A 140 -67.70 -3.48 32.57
CA PRO A 140 -68.11 -3.54 31.18
C PRO A 140 -67.00 -4.17 30.32
N LYS A 141 -67.34 -5.18 29.50
CA LYS A 141 -66.38 -5.88 28.65
C LYS A 141 -65.55 -4.94 27.77
N ALA A 142 -66.12 -3.81 27.37
CA ALA A 142 -65.42 -2.76 26.63
C ALA A 142 -64.22 -2.17 27.40
N GLU A 143 -64.39 -1.87 28.69
CA GLU A 143 -63.32 -1.30 29.53
C GLU A 143 -62.20 -2.32 29.78
N LEU A 144 -62.55 -3.57 30.06
CA LEU A 144 -61.56 -4.65 30.21
C LEU A 144 -60.72 -4.84 28.95
N LEU A 145 -61.38 -4.88 27.79
CA LEU A 145 -60.70 -5.01 26.50
C LEU A 145 -59.84 -3.78 26.19
N GLN A 146 -60.25 -2.59 26.61
CA GLN A 146 -59.47 -1.36 26.45
C GLN A 146 -58.19 -1.39 27.31
N SER A 147 -58.28 -1.81 28.58
CA SER A 147 -57.11 -1.99 29.44
C SER A 147 -56.15 -3.02 28.86
N ARG A 148 -56.67 -4.17 28.39
CA ARG A 148 -55.85 -5.22 27.79
C ARG A 148 -55.18 -4.77 26.49
N LEU A 149 -55.89 -4.00 25.66
CA LEU A 149 -55.33 -3.40 24.46
C LEU A 149 -54.18 -2.44 24.81
N GLN A 150 -54.35 -1.62 25.86
CA GLN A 150 -53.34 -0.67 26.29
C GLN A 150 -52.09 -1.37 26.85
N GLU A 151 -52.24 -2.49 27.55
CA GLU A 151 -51.13 -3.36 27.95
C GLU A 151 -50.40 -3.93 26.73
N CYS A 152 -51.12 -4.52 25.77
CA CYS A 152 -50.49 -5.06 24.56
C CYS A 152 -49.76 -3.97 23.74
N LEU A 153 -50.26 -2.73 23.74
CA LEU A 153 -49.58 -1.61 23.09
C LEU A 153 -48.29 -1.21 23.82
N LYS A 154 -48.28 -1.25 25.16
CA LYS A 154 -47.08 -1.01 25.97
C LYS A 154 -46.05 -2.11 25.76
N GLU A 155 -46.46 -3.38 25.87
CA GLU A 155 -45.61 -4.55 25.61
C GLU A 155 -44.99 -4.47 24.21
N ARG A 156 -45.79 -4.10 23.20
CA ARG A 156 -45.28 -3.90 21.83
C ARG A 156 -44.24 -2.78 21.75
N ALA A 157 -44.43 -1.67 22.46
CA ALA A 157 -43.47 -0.56 22.47
C ALA A 157 -42.15 -0.98 23.14
N GLU A 158 -42.22 -1.69 24.27
CA GLU A 158 -41.06 -2.23 24.98
C GLU A 158 -40.30 -3.25 24.12
N LEU A 159 -41.01 -4.14 23.43
CA LEU A 159 -40.40 -5.10 22.51
C LEU A 159 -39.71 -4.43 21.32
N LEU A 160 -40.31 -3.38 20.75
CA LEU A 160 -39.67 -2.61 19.68
C LEU A 160 -38.39 -1.92 20.19
N GLN A 161 -38.42 -1.33 21.38
CA GLN A 161 -37.26 -0.71 21.97
C GLN A 161 -36.15 -1.73 22.27
N ALA A 162 -36.52 -2.92 22.74
CA ALA A 162 -35.60 -4.03 22.97
C ALA A 162 -34.99 -4.55 21.65
N LEU A 163 -35.78 -4.64 20.57
CA LEU A 163 -35.30 -5.01 19.24
C LEU A 163 -34.24 -4.02 18.75
N GLU A 164 -34.53 -2.71 18.80
CA GLU A 164 -33.57 -1.68 18.37
C GLU A 164 -32.29 -1.70 19.23
N ALA A 165 -32.41 -1.97 20.53
CA ALA A 165 -31.25 -2.11 21.41
C ALA A 165 -30.41 -3.33 21.04
N ALA A 166 -31.04 -4.46 20.73
CA ALA A 166 -30.37 -5.67 20.28
C ALA A 166 -29.70 -5.46 18.91
N GLU A 167 -30.34 -4.76 17.99
CA GLU A 167 -29.78 -4.40 16.67
C GLU A 167 -28.53 -3.53 16.82
N ARG A 168 -28.60 -2.46 17.62
CA ARG A 168 -27.45 -1.61 17.93
C ARG A 168 -26.29 -2.38 18.59
N SER A 169 -26.61 -3.31 19.51
CA SER A 169 -25.60 -4.18 20.13
C SER A 169 -24.94 -5.11 19.12
N CYS A 170 -25.73 -5.69 18.20
CA CYS A 170 -25.22 -6.59 17.18
C CYS A 170 -24.35 -5.86 16.15
N GLU A 171 -24.72 -4.63 15.77
CA GLU A 171 -23.88 -3.76 14.94
C GLU A 171 -22.55 -3.44 15.63
N HIS A 172 -22.59 -3.06 16.91
CA HIS A 172 -21.38 -2.79 17.67
C HIS A 172 -20.46 -4.01 17.80
N GLU A 173 -21.03 -5.19 18.01
CA GLU A 173 -20.28 -6.45 18.06
C GLU A 173 -19.66 -6.80 16.69
N ARG A 174 -20.39 -6.56 15.58
CA ARG A 174 -19.87 -6.72 14.22
C ARG A 174 -18.72 -5.75 13.95
N GLU A 175 -18.85 -4.48 14.34
CA GLU A 175 -17.78 -3.49 14.20
C GLU A 175 -16.55 -3.86 15.03
N CYS A 176 -16.74 -4.28 16.29
CA CYS A 176 -15.64 -4.76 17.13
C CYS A 176 -14.96 -5.97 16.50
N SER A 177 -15.73 -6.96 16.05
CA SER A 177 -15.22 -8.14 15.35
C SER A 177 -14.46 -7.78 14.08
N HIS A 178 -14.95 -6.79 13.33
CA HIS A 178 -14.28 -6.27 12.14
C HIS A 178 -12.93 -5.63 12.49
N ARG A 179 -12.90 -4.73 13.49
CA ARG A 179 -11.66 -4.09 13.95
C ARG A 179 -10.63 -5.12 14.42
N THR A 180 -11.05 -6.12 15.18
CA THR A 180 -10.15 -7.20 15.64
C THR A 180 -9.61 -8.01 14.46
N ARG A 181 -10.46 -8.32 13.46
CA ARG A 181 -10.04 -9.01 12.24
C ARG A 181 -9.00 -8.21 11.46
N GLU A 182 -9.24 -6.91 11.24
CA GLU A 182 -8.27 -6.06 10.55
C GLU A 182 -6.94 -5.97 11.30
N MET A 183 -6.97 -5.86 12.64
CA MET A 183 -5.74 -5.88 13.45
C MET A 183 -4.99 -7.19 13.27
N TRP A 184 -5.71 -8.31 13.24
CA TRP A 184 -5.13 -9.62 13.01
C TRP A 184 -4.55 -9.75 11.59
N GLU A 185 -5.25 -9.27 10.57
CA GLU A 185 -4.77 -9.26 9.19
C GLU A 185 -3.53 -8.37 9.01
N ARG A 186 -3.50 -7.19 9.64
CA ARG A 186 -2.30 -6.33 9.62
C ARG A 186 -1.11 -7.06 10.26
N ARG A 187 -1.31 -7.67 11.43
CA ARG A 187 -0.25 -8.42 12.10
C ARG A 187 0.19 -9.65 11.31
N SER A 188 -0.73 -10.35 10.65
CA SER A 188 -0.41 -11.47 9.77
C SER A 188 0.47 -11.01 8.61
N LYS A 189 0.12 -9.90 7.96
CA LYS A 189 0.92 -9.32 6.86
C LYS A 189 2.31 -8.89 7.33
N GLU A 190 2.41 -8.25 8.50
CA GLU A 190 3.71 -7.91 9.10
C GLU A 190 4.58 -9.16 9.32
N LEU A 191 4.02 -10.21 9.91
CA LEU A 191 4.73 -11.47 10.14
C LEU A 191 5.11 -12.18 8.84
N GLU A 192 4.26 -12.13 7.81
CA GLU A 192 4.54 -12.66 6.48
C GLU A 192 5.70 -11.91 5.81
N GLU A 193 5.74 -10.59 5.92
CA GLU A 193 6.85 -9.77 5.42
C GLU A 193 8.14 -10.01 6.22
N GLU A 194 8.07 -10.12 7.55
CA GLU A 194 9.23 -10.51 8.39
C GLU A 194 9.77 -11.88 7.98
N LEU A 195 8.88 -12.85 7.73
CA LEU A 195 9.25 -14.18 7.23
C LEU A 195 9.81 -14.14 5.80
N ARG A 196 9.31 -13.26 4.93
CA ARG A 196 9.85 -13.08 3.58
C ARG A 196 11.27 -12.50 3.65
N LEU A 197 11.45 -11.43 4.42
CA LEU A 197 12.74 -10.77 4.58
C LEU A 197 13.80 -11.72 5.17
N THR A 198 13.43 -12.50 6.19
CA THR A 198 14.35 -13.48 6.78
C THR A 198 14.70 -14.61 5.82
N ARG A 199 13.77 -15.05 4.96
CA ARG A 199 14.07 -16.02 3.88
C ARG A 199 15.04 -15.44 2.86
N GLU A 200 14.80 -14.21 2.40
CA GLU A 200 15.70 -13.54 1.45
C GLU A 200 17.12 -13.38 2.03
N GLN A 201 17.22 -12.97 3.31
CA GLN A 201 18.50 -12.91 4.01
C GLN A 201 19.19 -14.28 4.10
N MET A 202 18.44 -15.35 4.36
CA MET A 202 18.98 -16.71 4.39
C MET A 202 19.47 -17.17 3.02
N GLU A 203 18.75 -16.85 1.95
CA GLU A 203 19.18 -17.13 0.58
C GLU A 203 20.45 -16.37 0.21
N ASP A 204 20.55 -15.10 0.56
CA ASP A 204 21.76 -14.31 0.29
C ASP A 204 22.95 -14.77 1.11
N MET A 205 22.75 -15.16 2.37
CA MET A 205 23.80 -15.79 3.18
C MET A 205 24.24 -17.14 2.59
N LYS A 206 23.29 -17.92 2.04
CA LYS A 206 23.60 -19.17 1.35
C LYS A 206 24.40 -18.93 0.07
N LYS A 207 24.02 -17.96 -0.76
CA LYS A 207 24.79 -17.58 -1.97
C LYS A 207 26.22 -17.17 -1.60
N LYS A 208 26.38 -16.33 -0.57
CA LYS A 208 27.71 -15.94 -0.05
C LYS A 208 28.51 -17.16 0.41
N GLN A 209 27.85 -18.12 1.07
CA GLN A 209 28.51 -19.35 1.50
C GLN A 209 28.94 -20.22 0.31
N GLU A 210 28.11 -20.32 -0.74
CA GLU A 210 28.44 -21.01 -1.99
C GLU A 210 29.59 -20.32 -2.75
N GLU A 211 29.59 -18.99 -2.83
CA GLU A 211 30.68 -18.20 -3.41
C GLU A 211 31.99 -18.38 -2.64
N LEU A 212 31.95 -18.34 -1.30
CA LEU A 212 33.11 -18.62 -0.47
C LEU A 212 33.61 -20.05 -0.66
N ALA A 213 32.71 -21.04 -0.75
CA ALA A 213 33.07 -22.42 -1.03
C ALA A 213 33.78 -22.57 -2.39
N ALA A 214 33.22 -21.95 -3.45
CA ALA A 214 33.85 -21.95 -4.78
C ALA A 214 35.23 -21.26 -4.77
N LEU A 215 35.36 -20.13 -4.05
CA LEU A 215 36.65 -19.46 -3.89
C LEU A 215 37.66 -20.34 -3.14
N THR A 216 37.22 -21.05 -2.09
CA THR A 216 38.11 -21.98 -1.37
C THR A 216 38.57 -23.14 -2.25
N GLU A 217 37.70 -23.67 -3.11
CA GLU A 217 38.04 -24.73 -4.06
C GLU A 217 39.08 -24.24 -5.09
N VAL A 218 38.85 -23.05 -5.69
CA VAL A 218 39.80 -22.44 -6.63
C VAL A 218 41.15 -22.17 -5.97
N LEU A 219 41.16 -21.71 -4.71
CA LEU A 219 42.40 -21.51 -3.96
C LEU A 219 43.12 -22.84 -3.66
N GLN A 220 42.37 -23.89 -3.36
CA GLN A 220 42.90 -25.23 -3.15
C GLN A 220 43.52 -25.80 -4.43
N ASP A 221 42.87 -25.62 -5.58
CA ASP A 221 43.39 -26.02 -6.89
C ASP A 221 44.67 -25.25 -7.24
N LYS A 222 44.67 -23.93 -7.02
CA LYS A 222 45.87 -23.10 -7.20
C LYS A 222 47.02 -23.56 -6.29
N LYS A 223 46.73 -23.86 -5.03
CA LYS A 223 47.71 -24.40 -4.09
C LYS A 223 48.27 -25.73 -4.59
N GLN A 224 47.42 -26.66 -5.04
CA GLN A 224 47.86 -27.95 -5.55
C GLN A 224 48.70 -27.80 -6.83
N ALA A 225 48.30 -26.91 -7.74
CA ALA A 225 49.06 -26.60 -8.96
C ALA A 225 50.42 -25.98 -8.65
N LEU A 226 50.51 -25.11 -7.63
CA LEU A 226 51.78 -24.56 -7.17
C LEU A 226 52.68 -25.63 -6.56
N LEU A 227 52.14 -26.53 -5.72
CA LEU A 227 52.91 -27.65 -5.17
C LEU A 227 53.47 -28.57 -6.27
N VAL A 228 52.70 -28.83 -7.32
CA VAL A 228 53.19 -29.62 -8.47
C VAL A 228 54.29 -28.87 -9.22
N LYS A 229 54.16 -27.56 -9.42
CA LYS A 229 55.20 -26.73 -10.07
C LYS A 229 56.47 -26.65 -9.23
N GLU A 230 56.33 -26.50 -7.92
CA GLU A 230 57.43 -26.48 -6.95
C GLU A 230 58.20 -27.81 -7.02
N ALA A 231 57.51 -28.96 -6.88
CA ALA A 231 58.12 -30.27 -7.00
C ALA A 231 58.82 -30.50 -8.36
N ALA A 232 58.21 -30.04 -9.47
CA ALA A 232 58.83 -30.14 -10.79
C ALA A 232 60.09 -29.26 -10.92
N SER A 233 60.08 -28.06 -10.31
CA SER A 233 61.25 -27.18 -10.27
C SER A 233 62.36 -27.72 -9.39
N GLU A 234 62.03 -28.30 -8.22
CA GLU A 234 62.98 -29.00 -7.35
C GLU A 234 63.63 -30.18 -8.07
N GLN A 235 62.83 -31.00 -8.76
CA GLN A 235 63.37 -32.10 -9.58
C GLN A 235 64.33 -31.59 -10.66
N ARG A 236 64.00 -30.47 -11.31
CA ARG A 236 64.89 -29.85 -12.30
C ARG A 236 66.18 -29.33 -11.68
N ILE A 237 66.13 -28.76 -10.49
CA ILE A 237 67.33 -28.34 -9.75
C ILE A 237 68.21 -29.55 -9.45
N ILE A 238 67.64 -30.65 -8.92
CA ILE A 238 68.39 -31.89 -8.65
C ILE A 238 69.07 -32.42 -9.91
N GLN A 239 68.35 -32.46 -11.04
CA GLN A 239 68.93 -32.87 -12.33
C GLN A 239 70.09 -31.98 -12.76
N LEU A 240 69.95 -30.66 -12.64
CA LEU A 240 71.03 -29.72 -12.96
C LEU A 240 72.23 -29.86 -12.01
N GLU A 241 71.99 -30.12 -10.73
CA GLU A 241 73.03 -30.41 -9.74
C GLU A 241 73.77 -31.71 -10.05
N ASP A 242 73.06 -32.75 -10.50
CA ASP A 242 73.67 -33.99 -11.01
C ASP A 242 74.52 -33.73 -12.26
N ASP A 243 74.00 -32.97 -13.23
CA ASP A 243 74.73 -32.61 -14.44
C ASP A 243 76.00 -31.82 -14.12
N ILE A 244 75.92 -30.82 -13.22
CA ILE A 244 77.08 -30.04 -12.75
C ILE A 244 78.10 -30.97 -12.09
N ARG A 245 77.67 -31.91 -11.24
CA ARG A 245 78.57 -32.91 -10.64
C ARG A 245 79.27 -33.74 -11.70
N VAL A 246 78.55 -34.26 -12.70
CA VAL A 246 79.12 -35.04 -13.81
C VAL A 246 80.09 -34.20 -14.64
N PHE A 247 79.74 -32.95 -14.97
CA PHE A 247 80.63 -32.06 -15.72
C PHE A 247 81.89 -31.70 -14.94
N THR A 248 81.77 -31.48 -13.63
CA THR A 248 82.90 -31.20 -12.75
C THR A 248 83.84 -32.40 -12.68
N GLN A 249 83.30 -33.61 -12.55
CA GLN A 249 84.08 -34.85 -12.60
C GLN A 249 84.80 -35.00 -13.95
N LYS A 250 84.11 -34.79 -15.08
CA LYS A 250 84.72 -34.86 -16.42
C LYS A 250 85.80 -33.80 -16.62
N ALA A 251 85.60 -32.60 -16.09
CA ALA A 251 86.60 -31.53 -16.15
C ALA A 251 87.85 -31.92 -15.36
N LEU A 252 87.68 -32.47 -14.15
CA LEU A 252 88.77 -33.01 -13.34
C LEU A 252 89.51 -34.14 -14.07
N GLU A 253 88.80 -35.11 -14.64
CA GLU A 253 89.40 -36.20 -15.42
C GLU A 253 90.25 -35.65 -16.58
N ARG A 254 89.71 -34.71 -17.35
CA ARG A 254 90.46 -34.04 -18.44
C ARG A 254 91.65 -33.24 -17.95
N GLU A 255 91.55 -32.57 -16.81
CA GLU A 255 92.66 -31.85 -16.19
C GLU A 255 93.78 -32.83 -15.80
N THR A 256 93.45 -33.94 -15.14
CA THR A 256 94.44 -34.98 -14.82
C THR A 256 95.06 -35.61 -16.07
N ASP A 257 94.30 -35.79 -17.15
CA ASP A 257 94.83 -36.27 -18.43
C ASP A 257 95.76 -35.24 -19.08
N LEU A 258 95.42 -33.95 -19.02
CA LEU A 258 96.31 -32.88 -19.49
C LEU A 258 97.60 -32.84 -18.67
N GLU A 259 97.56 -33.04 -17.36
CA GLU A 259 98.77 -33.16 -16.54
C GLU A 259 99.62 -34.36 -16.95
N ARG A 260 99.00 -35.53 -17.15
CA ARG A 260 99.71 -36.72 -17.66
C ARG A 260 100.34 -36.45 -19.03
N MET A 261 99.64 -35.75 -19.93
CA MET A 261 100.16 -35.37 -21.24
C MET A 261 101.29 -34.33 -21.16
N LYS A 262 101.20 -33.34 -20.26
CA LYS A 262 102.28 -32.39 -19.97
C LYS A 262 103.53 -33.11 -19.47
N GLU A 263 103.38 -34.09 -18.58
CA GLU A 263 104.51 -34.90 -18.10
C GLU A 263 105.12 -35.76 -19.23
N ARG A 264 104.30 -36.36 -20.10
CA ARG A 264 104.80 -37.06 -21.31
C ARG A 264 105.54 -36.10 -22.25
N ALA A 265 105.01 -34.90 -22.48
CA ALA A 265 105.64 -33.89 -23.32
C ALA A 265 106.98 -33.40 -22.75
N LYS A 266 107.06 -33.20 -21.42
CA LYS A 266 108.33 -32.88 -20.74
C LYS A 266 109.38 -33.98 -20.95
N LYS A 267 108.99 -35.26 -20.81
CA LYS A 267 109.88 -36.40 -21.07
C LYS A 267 110.35 -36.46 -22.53
N ALA A 268 109.45 -36.28 -23.49
CA ALA A 268 109.79 -36.24 -24.91
C ALA A 268 110.70 -35.05 -25.27
N ALA A 269 110.49 -33.89 -24.68
CA ALA A 269 111.36 -32.73 -24.85
C ALA A 269 112.77 -32.96 -24.28
N ALA A 270 112.89 -33.69 -23.16
CA ALA A 270 114.19 -34.09 -22.62
C ALA A 270 114.93 -35.06 -23.58
N GLN A 271 114.23 -36.06 -24.11
CA GLN A 271 114.78 -36.99 -25.12
C GLN A 271 115.21 -36.25 -26.40
N LYS A 272 114.42 -35.28 -26.88
CA LYS A 272 114.79 -34.47 -28.03
C LYS A 272 116.08 -33.67 -27.79
N LYS A 273 116.27 -33.11 -26.60
CA LYS A 273 117.52 -32.40 -26.23
C LYS A 273 118.73 -33.33 -26.20
N GLU A 274 118.55 -34.58 -25.77
CA GLU A 274 119.60 -35.62 -25.80
C GLU A 274 120.00 -35.94 -27.25
N VAL A 275 119.01 -36.22 -28.12
CA VAL A 275 119.24 -36.47 -29.56
C VAL A 275 119.86 -35.25 -30.27
N GLU A 276 119.45 -34.02 -29.93
CA GLU A 276 120.08 -32.80 -30.45
C GLU A 276 121.54 -32.66 -29.97
N GLY A 277 121.85 -33.10 -28.75
CA GLY A 277 123.21 -33.19 -28.23
C GLY A 277 124.05 -34.22 -28.99
N GLU A 278 123.49 -35.40 -29.25
CA GLU A 278 124.12 -36.44 -30.07
C GLU A 278 124.34 -35.98 -31.52
N TYR A 279 123.37 -35.29 -32.12
CA TYR A 279 123.50 -34.71 -33.46
C TYR A 279 124.64 -33.69 -33.54
N LYS A 280 124.79 -32.83 -32.54
CA LYS A 280 125.93 -31.88 -32.46
C LYS A 280 127.27 -32.62 -32.33
N ASN A 281 127.32 -33.70 -31.55
CA ASN A 281 128.51 -34.54 -31.43
C ASN A 281 128.87 -35.23 -32.76
N MET A 282 127.87 -35.77 -33.46
CA MET A 282 128.06 -36.35 -34.80
C MET A 282 128.49 -35.31 -35.84
N LYS A 283 127.96 -34.09 -35.77
CA LYS A 283 128.37 -32.98 -36.64
C LYS A 283 129.85 -32.60 -36.42
N LEU A 284 130.31 -32.53 -35.17
CA LEU A 284 131.72 -32.28 -34.86
C LEU A 284 132.63 -33.38 -35.42
N LYS A 285 132.22 -34.65 -35.34
CA LYS A 285 132.95 -35.76 -35.96
C LYS A 285 133.02 -35.63 -37.48
N LEU A 286 131.94 -35.16 -38.12
CA LEU A 286 131.89 -34.94 -39.57
C LEU A 286 132.84 -33.81 -40.01
N GLU A 287 132.86 -32.68 -39.29
CA GLU A 287 133.82 -31.58 -39.50
C GLU A 287 135.28 -32.04 -39.30
N GLN A 288 135.52 -33.07 -38.48
CA GLN A 288 136.84 -33.65 -38.28
C GLN A 288 137.27 -34.50 -39.48
N THR A 289 136.35 -35.28 -40.06
CA THR A 289 136.60 -36.02 -41.31
C THR A 289 136.72 -35.11 -42.54
N GLU A 290 136.03 -33.96 -42.57
CA GLU A 290 136.16 -32.97 -43.65
C GLU A 290 137.56 -32.33 -43.69
N LYS A 291 138.22 -32.17 -42.53
CA LYS A 291 139.60 -31.67 -42.45
C LYS A 291 140.63 -32.65 -43.01
N GLU A 292 140.39 -33.96 -42.85
CA GLU A 292 141.21 -35.03 -43.46
C GLU A 292 141.02 -35.09 -44.99
N LEU A 293 139.81 -34.76 -45.47
CA LEU A 293 139.48 -34.67 -46.89
C LEU A 293 140.10 -33.43 -47.56
N HIS A 294 140.27 -32.33 -46.81
CA HIS A 294 140.90 -31.10 -47.33
C HIS A 294 142.42 -31.23 -47.52
N SER A 295 143.13 -32.06 -46.75
CA SER A 295 144.56 -32.36 -47.00
C SER A 295 144.80 -33.26 -48.22
N LEU A 296 143.80 -34.07 -48.61
CA LEU A 296 143.86 -34.88 -49.82
C LEU A 296 143.52 -34.05 -51.09
N SER A 297 142.72 -32.99 -50.93
CA SER A 297 142.35 -32.06 -52.02
C SER A 297 143.48 -31.14 -52.48
N THR A 298 144.50 -30.89 -51.66
CA THR A 298 145.69 -30.11 -52.06
C THR A 298 146.62 -30.86 -53.02
N GLU A 299 146.54 -32.19 -53.07
CA GLU A 299 147.34 -33.01 -53.99
C GLU A 299 146.72 -33.09 -55.41
N PHE A 300 145.40 -32.95 -55.52
CA PHE A 300 144.64 -32.94 -56.80
C PHE A 300 144.70 -31.62 -57.59
N GLN A 301 145.12 -30.51 -56.96
CA GLN A 301 145.20 -29.19 -57.59
C GLN A 301 146.38 -29.06 -58.59
N SER A 302 147.36 -29.98 -58.53
CA SER A 302 148.53 -30.01 -59.43
C SER A 302 148.24 -30.56 -60.84
N LEU A 303 147.14 -31.32 -61.02
CA LEU A 303 146.79 -32.00 -62.29
C LEU A 303 145.69 -31.30 -63.10
N ARG A 304 145.19 -30.14 -62.64
CA ARG A 304 144.03 -29.43 -63.23
C ARG A 304 144.40 -28.28 -64.19
N SER A 305 145.69 -28.03 -64.42
CA SER A 305 146.20 -26.97 -65.32
C SER A 305 146.17 -27.30 -66.81
N SER A 306 145.59 -28.42 -67.24
CA SER A 306 145.60 -28.88 -68.65
C SER A 306 144.24 -28.87 -69.38
N LEU A 307 143.13 -28.49 -68.73
CA LEU A 307 141.77 -28.60 -69.28
C LEU A 307 141.16 -27.23 -69.64
N ALA A 308 141.96 -26.33 -70.20
CA ALA A 308 141.57 -24.95 -70.54
C ALA A 308 141.37 -24.73 -72.06
N GLN A 309 140.90 -25.73 -72.82
CA GLN A 309 140.90 -25.64 -74.30
C GLN A 309 139.64 -26.12 -75.06
N ARG A 310 138.45 -26.27 -74.45
CA ARG A 310 137.22 -26.61 -75.23
C ARG A 310 135.93 -25.87 -74.79
N ASP A 311 135.98 -24.54 -74.68
CA ASP A 311 134.83 -23.66 -74.34
C ASP A 311 134.20 -22.92 -75.54
N THR A 312 134.27 -23.45 -76.76
CA THR A 312 133.84 -22.72 -77.98
C THR A 312 132.54 -23.19 -78.66
N HIS A 313 131.69 -23.99 -78.00
CA HIS A 313 130.36 -24.37 -78.53
C HIS A 313 129.15 -23.79 -77.76
N ALA A 314 129.37 -23.03 -76.68
CA ALA A 314 128.29 -22.53 -75.81
C ALA A 314 127.58 -21.25 -76.29
N LEU A 315 128.05 -20.56 -77.34
CA LEU A 315 127.55 -19.23 -77.74
C LEU A 315 126.36 -19.24 -78.72
N GLN A 316 126.01 -20.36 -79.36
CA GLN A 316 124.92 -20.43 -80.35
C GLN A 316 123.51 -20.69 -79.74
N LEU A 317 123.43 -21.06 -78.46
CA LEU A 317 122.15 -21.30 -77.74
C LEU A 317 121.56 -20.03 -77.10
N ARG A 318 122.25 -18.89 -77.15
CA ARG A 318 121.87 -17.67 -76.41
C ARG A 318 120.88 -16.77 -77.18
N ASP A 319 120.90 -16.81 -78.52
CA ASP A 319 120.07 -15.93 -79.36
C ASP A 319 118.62 -16.40 -79.53
N THR A 320 118.31 -17.69 -79.35
CA THR A 320 116.93 -18.21 -79.43
C THR A 320 116.13 -17.96 -78.15
N ILE A 321 116.82 -17.80 -77.00
CA ILE A 321 116.20 -17.56 -75.69
C ILE A 321 115.62 -16.14 -75.60
N THR A 322 116.25 -15.16 -76.25
CA THR A 322 115.83 -13.74 -76.17
C THR A 322 114.50 -13.47 -76.89
N THR A 323 114.24 -14.16 -78.01
CA THR A 323 113.03 -13.93 -78.82
C THR A 323 111.76 -14.51 -78.18
N LEU A 324 111.86 -15.63 -77.47
CA LEU A 324 110.73 -16.22 -76.73
C LEU A 324 110.38 -15.41 -75.47
N THR A 325 111.37 -14.76 -74.85
CA THR A 325 111.19 -13.93 -73.65
C THR A 325 110.33 -12.69 -73.91
N HIS A 326 110.42 -12.08 -75.11
CA HIS A 326 109.64 -10.88 -75.45
C HIS A 326 108.15 -11.18 -75.69
N LYS A 327 107.81 -12.33 -76.30
CA LYS A 327 106.41 -12.74 -76.55
C LYS A 327 105.71 -13.16 -75.25
N LEU A 328 106.42 -13.78 -74.32
CA LEU A 328 105.91 -14.12 -72.98
C LEU A 328 105.51 -12.87 -72.19
N ASN A 329 106.35 -11.84 -72.21
CA ASN A 329 106.10 -10.57 -71.50
C ASN A 329 104.91 -9.77 -72.06
N SER A 330 104.63 -9.88 -73.37
CA SER A 330 103.45 -9.23 -73.96
C SER A 330 102.14 -9.94 -73.58
N ALA A 331 102.16 -11.28 -73.46
CA ALA A 331 101.02 -12.05 -72.98
C ALA A 331 100.73 -11.77 -71.49
N HIS A 332 101.76 -11.73 -70.64
CA HIS A 332 101.61 -11.43 -69.19
C HIS A 332 101.01 -10.04 -68.92
N ARG A 333 101.31 -9.03 -69.76
CA ARG A 333 100.70 -7.69 -69.59
C ARG A 333 99.22 -7.66 -69.94
N LYS A 334 98.78 -8.44 -70.94
CA LYS A 334 97.36 -8.55 -71.30
C LYS A 334 96.58 -9.35 -70.25
N GLU A 335 97.19 -10.38 -69.68
CA GLU A 335 96.65 -11.15 -68.57
C GLU A 335 96.49 -10.27 -67.32
N ALA A 336 97.52 -9.53 -66.92
CA ALA A 336 97.45 -8.59 -65.79
C ALA A 336 96.38 -7.49 -65.98
N ALA A 337 96.20 -6.98 -67.20
CA ALA A 337 95.13 -6.01 -67.51
C ALA A 337 93.73 -6.64 -67.43
N SER A 338 93.57 -7.89 -67.86
CA SER A 338 92.31 -8.63 -67.72
C SER A 338 91.99 -8.98 -66.25
N GLU A 339 93.01 -9.31 -65.45
CA GLU A 339 92.87 -9.54 -64.01
C GLU A 339 92.46 -8.27 -63.25
N ALA A 340 93.01 -7.11 -63.64
CA ALA A 340 92.62 -5.81 -63.09
C ALA A 340 91.15 -5.46 -63.40
N ALA A 341 90.71 -5.67 -64.65
CA ALA A 341 89.30 -5.45 -65.02
C ALA A 341 88.34 -6.40 -64.28
N LEU A 342 88.73 -7.66 -64.07
CA LEU A 342 87.94 -8.60 -63.25
C LEU A 342 87.91 -8.21 -61.77
N ALA A 343 88.99 -7.61 -61.24
CA ALA A 343 89.01 -7.09 -59.88
C ALA A 343 88.10 -5.87 -59.70
N GLU A 344 88.06 -4.96 -60.67
CA GLU A 344 87.12 -3.83 -60.65
C GLU A 344 85.65 -4.29 -60.75
N LEU A 345 85.37 -5.29 -61.59
CA LEU A 345 84.03 -5.86 -61.73
C LEU A 345 83.57 -6.55 -60.43
N ARG A 346 84.47 -7.26 -59.73
CA ARG A 346 84.22 -7.78 -58.38
C ARG A 346 83.95 -6.65 -57.38
N GLY A 347 84.74 -5.57 -57.42
CA GLY A 347 84.53 -4.41 -56.54
C GLY A 347 83.19 -3.70 -56.78
N VAL A 348 82.72 -3.61 -58.03
CA VAL A 348 81.38 -3.08 -58.35
C VAL A 348 80.27 -4.02 -57.86
N GLN A 349 80.43 -5.33 -58.05
CA GLN A 349 79.47 -6.34 -57.57
C GLN A 349 79.35 -6.36 -56.05
N GLU A 350 80.46 -6.24 -55.32
CA GLU A 350 80.47 -6.15 -53.86
C GLU A 350 79.77 -4.87 -53.37
N ARG A 351 79.99 -3.73 -54.04
CA ARG A 351 79.27 -2.47 -53.73
C ARG A 351 77.78 -2.57 -54.02
N LEU A 352 77.38 -3.21 -55.13
CA LEU A 352 75.98 -3.46 -55.44
C LEU A 352 75.35 -4.36 -54.37
N GLY A 353 75.98 -5.48 -54.01
CA GLY A 353 75.51 -6.37 -52.96
C GLY A 353 75.50 -5.74 -51.56
N ALA A 354 76.37 -4.77 -51.28
CA ALA A 354 76.29 -3.96 -50.05
C ALA A 354 75.10 -2.98 -50.07
N SER A 355 74.85 -2.34 -51.22
CA SER A 355 73.70 -1.45 -51.40
C SER A 355 72.36 -2.21 -51.35
N GLU A 356 72.27 -3.40 -51.95
CA GLU A 356 71.08 -4.24 -51.92
C GLU A 356 70.75 -4.66 -50.48
N ARG A 357 71.75 -5.12 -49.72
CA ARG A 357 71.58 -5.42 -48.28
C ARG A 357 71.13 -4.20 -47.48
N CYS A 358 71.66 -3.01 -47.77
CA CYS A 358 71.22 -1.77 -47.13
C CYS A 358 69.75 -1.42 -47.46
N VAL A 359 69.33 -1.62 -48.71
CA VAL A 359 67.93 -1.44 -49.11
C VAL A 359 67.02 -2.46 -48.43
N GLU A 360 67.46 -3.71 -48.29
CA GLU A 360 66.73 -4.76 -47.58
C GLU A 360 66.58 -4.47 -46.09
N THR A 361 67.63 -3.96 -45.42
CA THR A 361 67.53 -3.54 -44.01
C THR A 361 66.57 -2.38 -43.84
N LEU A 362 66.63 -1.35 -44.69
CA LEU A 362 65.67 -0.23 -44.66
C LEU A 362 64.23 -0.71 -44.94
N ARG A 363 64.02 -1.68 -45.84
CA ARG A 363 62.71 -2.29 -46.07
C ARG A 363 62.22 -3.11 -44.87
N ALA A 364 63.11 -3.76 -44.13
CA ALA A 364 62.76 -4.43 -42.88
C ALA A 364 62.36 -3.41 -41.82
N GLU A 365 63.14 -2.35 -41.63
CA GLU A 365 62.83 -1.26 -40.70
C GLU A 365 61.51 -0.57 -41.01
N ILE A 366 61.21 -0.27 -42.29
CA ILE A 366 59.92 0.32 -42.68
C ILE A 366 58.76 -0.63 -42.34
N ARG A 367 58.94 -1.96 -42.54
CA ARG A 367 57.92 -2.94 -42.16
C ARG A 367 57.72 -2.98 -40.65
N ASP A 368 58.81 -3.00 -39.88
CA ASP A 368 58.73 -3.01 -38.42
C ASP A 368 58.08 -1.74 -37.87
N MET A 369 58.43 -0.57 -38.41
CA MET A 369 57.79 0.70 -38.07
C MET A 369 56.31 0.73 -38.45
N SER A 370 55.93 0.14 -39.59
CA SER A 370 54.52 0.02 -39.98
C SER A 370 53.74 -0.90 -39.04
N ALA A 371 54.30 -2.03 -38.64
CA ALA A 371 53.70 -2.94 -37.68
C ALA A 371 53.54 -2.28 -36.30
N GLN A 372 54.56 -1.57 -35.83
CA GLN A 372 54.49 -0.78 -34.59
C GLN A 372 53.37 0.27 -34.65
N ARG A 373 53.27 1.02 -35.74
CA ARG A 373 52.19 2.00 -35.92
C ARG A 373 50.81 1.35 -35.86
N ASP A 374 50.64 0.20 -36.53
CA ASP A 374 49.36 -0.50 -36.56
C ASP A 374 49.00 -1.05 -35.17
N THR A 375 49.97 -1.52 -34.38
CA THR A 375 49.75 -1.90 -32.97
C THR A 375 49.35 -0.70 -32.12
N VAL A 376 50.06 0.44 -32.21
CA VAL A 376 49.70 1.67 -31.48
C VAL A 376 48.32 2.19 -31.88
N GLN A 377 47.95 2.06 -33.15
CA GLN A 377 46.62 2.46 -33.63
C GLN A 377 45.51 1.53 -33.09
N ALA A 378 45.78 0.23 -33.01
CA ALA A 378 44.86 -0.73 -32.37
C ALA A 378 44.70 -0.43 -30.87
N ASP A 379 45.80 -0.19 -30.16
CA ASP A 379 45.81 0.16 -28.74
C ASP A 379 45.05 1.48 -28.49
N LEU A 380 45.24 2.49 -29.35
CA LEU A 380 44.50 3.75 -29.28
C LEU A 380 42.99 3.54 -29.51
N HIS A 381 42.62 2.70 -30.47
CA HIS A 381 41.21 2.38 -30.70
C HIS A 381 40.59 1.64 -29.51
N GLN A 382 41.33 0.69 -28.92
CA GLN A 382 40.91 -0.01 -27.71
C GLN A 382 40.77 0.94 -26.52
N ALA A 383 41.72 1.86 -26.32
CA ALA A 383 41.64 2.88 -25.26
C ALA A 383 40.42 3.79 -25.46
N ARG A 384 40.10 4.18 -26.70
CA ARG A 384 38.89 4.97 -27.03
C ARG A 384 37.60 4.21 -26.72
N LEU A 385 37.54 2.92 -27.04
CA LEU A 385 36.40 2.05 -26.70
C LEU A 385 36.22 1.93 -25.19
N GLN A 386 37.31 1.71 -24.45
CA GLN A 386 37.29 1.65 -22.99
C GLN A 386 36.86 2.99 -22.37
N ALA A 387 37.36 4.11 -22.88
CA ALA A 387 36.95 5.45 -22.44
C ALA A 387 35.46 5.71 -22.70
N ALA A 388 34.94 5.32 -23.88
CA ALA A 388 33.52 5.44 -24.20
C ALA A 388 32.66 4.57 -23.27
N GLN A 389 33.09 3.35 -22.98
CA GLN A 389 32.41 2.43 -22.06
C GLN A 389 32.35 3.01 -20.63
N LEU A 390 33.47 3.52 -20.12
CA LEU A 390 33.51 4.17 -18.81
C LEU A 390 32.66 5.44 -18.76
N THR A 391 32.62 6.21 -19.85
CA THR A 391 31.76 7.39 -19.97
C THR A 391 30.28 7.01 -19.91
N LEU A 392 29.88 5.92 -20.57
CA LEU A 392 28.52 5.39 -20.48
C LEU A 392 28.18 4.94 -19.06
N GLN A 393 29.07 4.17 -18.42
CA GLN A 393 28.87 3.73 -17.03
C GLN A 393 28.76 4.92 -16.06
N LEU A 394 29.53 5.98 -16.28
CA LEU A 394 29.44 7.21 -15.49
C LEU A 394 28.12 7.94 -15.74
N ALA A 395 27.62 7.97 -16.98
CA ALA A 395 26.31 8.53 -17.30
C ALA A 395 25.18 7.73 -16.62
N ASP A 396 25.23 6.40 -16.66
CA ASP A 396 24.25 5.51 -16.03
C ASP A 396 24.25 5.68 -14.51
N ALA A 397 25.43 5.72 -13.87
CA ALA A 397 25.56 5.98 -12.44
C ALA A 397 25.01 7.37 -12.06
N ASN A 398 25.28 8.39 -12.88
CA ASN A 398 24.76 9.73 -12.67
C ASN A 398 23.24 9.82 -12.88
N LEU A 399 22.67 9.04 -13.80
CA LEU A 399 21.22 8.93 -13.97
C LEU A 399 20.60 8.29 -12.73
N ALA A 400 21.12 7.14 -12.30
CA ALA A 400 20.63 6.43 -11.12
C ALA A 400 20.68 7.29 -9.86
N LEU A 401 21.74 8.10 -9.68
CA LEU A 401 21.82 9.07 -8.58
C LEU A 401 20.74 10.16 -8.65
N ARG A 402 20.41 10.66 -9.85
CA ARG A 402 19.34 11.64 -10.03
C ARG A 402 17.97 11.04 -9.78
N GLU A 403 17.72 9.83 -10.26
CA GLU A 403 16.48 9.09 -10.03
C GLU A 403 16.30 8.79 -8.53
N ALA A 404 17.36 8.33 -7.85
CA ALA A 404 17.34 8.13 -6.40
C ALA A 404 17.04 9.42 -5.65
N ARG A 405 17.68 10.54 -6.01
CA ARG A 405 17.39 11.86 -5.42
C ARG A 405 15.95 12.30 -5.65
N ALA A 406 15.42 12.13 -6.86
CA ALA A 406 14.04 12.46 -7.18
C ALA A 406 13.05 11.60 -6.38
N SER A 407 13.30 10.29 -6.27
CA SER A 407 12.49 9.37 -5.48
C SER A 407 12.49 9.74 -3.99
N TRP A 408 13.64 10.12 -3.44
CA TRP A 408 13.74 10.57 -2.06
C TRP A 408 12.99 11.88 -1.80
N VAL A 409 13.06 12.84 -2.73
CA VAL A 409 12.30 14.09 -2.62
C VAL A 409 10.80 13.80 -2.62
N GLN A 410 10.34 12.92 -3.53
CA GLN A 410 8.94 12.51 -3.60
C GLN A 410 8.48 11.79 -2.32
N GLU A 411 9.29 10.86 -1.80
CA GLU A 411 8.99 10.16 -0.56
C GLU A 411 8.91 11.14 0.62
N ARG A 412 9.86 12.06 0.73
CA ARG A 412 9.85 13.12 1.74
C ARG A 412 8.59 13.97 1.66
N GLU A 413 8.18 14.42 0.47
CA GLU A 413 6.95 15.19 0.28
C GLU A 413 5.70 14.38 0.64
N SER A 414 5.66 13.09 0.28
CA SER A 414 4.56 12.20 0.66
C SER A 414 4.44 12.02 2.17
N LEU A 415 5.58 11.88 2.86
CA LEU A 415 5.64 11.79 4.32
C LEU A 415 5.21 13.12 4.95
N GLN A 416 5.67 14.25 4.41
CA GLN A 416 5.23 15.57 4.85
C GLN A 416 3.71 15.74 4.74
N CYS A 417 3.12 15.46 3.58
CA CYS A 417 1.68 15.50 3.39
C CYS A 417 0.95 14.54 4.36
N SER A 418 1.47 13.33 4.58
CA SER A 418 0.91 12.39 5.56
C SER A 418 0.95 12.96 6.98
N THR A 419 2.07 13.56 7.40
CA THR A 419 2.18 14.17 8.73
C THR A 419 1.27 15.39 8.89
N GLU A 420 1.07 16.19 7.85
CA GLU A 420 0.12 17.30 7.84
C GLU A 420 -1.33 16.81 7.93
N MET A 421 -1.68 15.73 7.24
CA MET A 421 -3.00 15.10 7.35
C MET A 421 -3.25 14.54 8.75
N ILE A 422 -2.25 13.91 9.37
CA ILE A 422 -2.34 13.46 10.77
C ILE A 422 -2.50 14.66 11.70
N ARG A 423 -1.72 15.72 11.51
CA ARG A 423 -1.81 16.94 12.33
C ARG A 423 -3.20 17.57 12.24
N THR A 424 -3.74 17.75 11.04
CA THR A 424 -5.10 18.29 10.85
C THR A 424 -6.20 17.38 11.37
N HIS A 425 -5.97 16.06 11.40
CA HIS A 425 -6.90 15.13 12.05
C HIS A 425 -6.85 15.25 13.58
N LEU A 426 -5.64 15.34 14.16
CA LEU A 426 -5.46 15.58 15.60
C LEU A 426 -6.06 16.91 16.03
N ASP A 427 -5.87 17.97 15.25
CA ASP A 427 -6.45 19.29 15.53
C ASP A 427 -8.00 19.22 15.56
N ARG A 428 -8.62 18.50 14.61
CA ARG A 428 -10.08 18.26 14.61
C ARG A 428 -10.55 17.49 15.85
N LEU A 429 -9.87 16.41 16.20
CA LEU A 429 -10.21 15.64 17.41
C LEU A 429 -10.04 16.49 18.68
N ASN A 430 -9.02 17.35 18.73
CA ASN A 430 -8.80 18.24 19.84
C ASN A 430 -9.93 19.29 19.97
N ASP A 431 -10.41 19.81 18.85
CA ASP A 431 -11.56 20.73 18.84
C ASP A 431 -12.85 20.02 19.24
N GLU A 432 -13.08 18.78 18.80
CA GLU A 432 -14.21 17.95 19.26
C GLU A 432 -14.14 17.68 20.76
N ILE A 433 -12.96 17.38 21.30
CA ILE A 433 -12.75 17.20 22.74
C ILE A 433 -13.08 18.49 23.50
N LYS A 434 -12.57 19.64 23.06
CA LYS A 434 -12.88 20.94 23.68
C LYS A 434 -14.39 21.23 23.68
N GLN A 435 -15.07 21.01 22.55
CA GLN A 435 -16.51 21.19 22.46
C GLN A 435 -17.27 20.27 23.44
N LYS A 436 -16.81 19.01 23.60
CA LYS A 436 -17.40 18.08 24.55
C LYS A 436 -17.12 18.48 26.00
N GLU A 437 -15.94 19.02 26.30
CA GLU A 437 -15.61 19.57 27.62
C GLU A 437 -16.47 20.79 27.96
N GLU A 438 -16.69 21.70 27.01
CA GLU A 438 -17.59 22.84 27.16
C GLU A 438 -19.03 22.40 27.42
N GLN A 439 -19.56 21.47 26.62
CA GLN A 439 -20.90 20.87 26.83
C GLN A 439 -21.02 20.24 28.22
N LEU A 440 -20.00 19.49 28.65
CA LEU A 440 -19.99 18.87 29.98
C LEU A 440 -19.97 19.94 31.08
N GLN A 441 -19.23 21.04 30.90
CA GLN A 441 -19.23 22.14 31.86
C GLN A 441 -20.61 22.82 31.93
N GLU A 442 -21.28 23.06 30.81
CA GLU A 442 -22.63 23.61 30.76
C GLU A 442 -23.64 22.69 31.47
N GLU A 443 -23.63 21.39 31.19
CA GLU A 443 -24.49 20.42 31.88
C GLU A 443 -24.22 20.39 33.39
N ARG A 444 -22.96 20.52 33.82
CA ARG A 444 -22.61 20.62 35.24
C ARG A 444 -23.17 21.90 35.87
N MET A 445 -23.13 23.02 35.15
CA MET A 445 -23.67 24.29 35.60
C MET A 445 -25.20 24.24 35.72
N GLU A 446 -25.90 23.70 34.72
CA GLU A 446 -27.36 23.52 34.75
C GLU A 446 -27.80 22.55 35.85
N ARG A 447 -27.08 21.45 36.05
CA ARG A 447 -27.33 20.53 37.17
C ARG A 447 -27.18 21.25 38.53
N ASN A 448 -26.10 22.01 38.72
CA ASN A 448 -25.90 22.76 39.95
C ASN A 448 -27.01 23.81 40.16
N LYS A 449 -27.46 24.47 39.09
CA LYS A 449 -28.57 25.43 39.13
C LYS A 449 -29.88 24.74 39.53
N ALA A 450 -30.23 23.62 38.91
CA ALA A 450 -31.41 22.83 39.25
C ALA A 450 -31.37 22.33 40.71
N GLU A 451 -30.18 21.95 41.21
CA GLU A 451 -30.00 21.54 42.60
C GLU A 451 -30.27 22.69 43.59
N VAL A 452 -29.83 23.91 43.25
CA VAL A 452 -30.13 25.12 44.03
C VAL A 452 -31.62 25.46 43.99
N GLU A 453 -32.26 25.39 42.82
CA GLU A 453 -33.70 25.64 42.67
C GLU A 453 -34.54 24.62 43.46
N LEU A 454 -34.20 23.34 43.38
CA LEU A 454 -34.82 22.28 44.17
C LEU A 454 -34.63 22.53 45.68
N GLY A 455 -33.46 23.01 46.10
CA GLY A 455 -33.20 23.42 47.48
C GLY A 455 -34.14 24.54 47.94
N ARG A 456 -34.30 25.59 47.12
CA ARG A 456 -35.24 26.70 47.38
C ARG A 456 -36.68 26.22 47.46
N GLU A 457 -37.10 25.34 46.56
CA GLU A 457 -38.46 24.80 46.55
C GLU A 457 -38.74 23.94 47.80
N LYS A 458 -37.78 23.10 48.21
CA LYS A 458 -37.86 22.36 49.48
C LYS A 458 -37.99 23.28 50.69
N ASP A 459 -37.27 24.41 50.69
CA ASP A 459 -37.37 25.42 51.73
C ASP A 459 -38.73 26.10 51.75
N CYS A 460 -39.25 26.51 50.59
CA CYS A 460 -40.61 27.07 50.44
C CYS A 460 -41.69 26.07 50.92
N ASN A 461 -41.62 24.81 50.49
CA ASN A 461 -42.53 23.76 50.92
C ASN A 461 -42.47 23.54 52.44
N ARG A 462 -41.27 23.60 53.03
CA ARG A 462 -41.11 23.51 54.49
C ARG A 462 -41.79 24.67 55.22
N VAL A 463 -41.67 25.89 54.69
CA VAL A 463 -42.34 27.08 55.26
C VAL A 463 -43.86 26.93 55.15
N GLN A 464 -44.40 26.59 53.99
CA GLN A 464 -45.85 26.37 53.78
C GLN A 464 -46.41 25.26 54.69
N LEU A 465 -45.68 24.16 54.85
CA LEU A 465 -46.06 23.10 55.79
C LEU A 465 -46.04 23.59 57.25
N SER A 466 -45.11 24.46 57.62
CA SER A 466 -45.07 25.06 58.95
C SER A 466 -46.24 26.04 59.18
N GLU A 467 -46.63 26.79 58.14
CA GLU A 467 -47.76 27.72 58.15
C GLU A 467 -49.09 26.99 58.26
N THR A 468 -49.34 26.02 57.39
CA THR A 468 -50.56 25.18 57.44
C THR A 468 -50.68 24.42 58.77
N ARG A 469 -49.57 23.97 59.36
CA ARG A 469 -49.57 23.39 60.72
C ARG A 469 -49.97 24.41 61.79
N ARG A 470 -49.50 25.66 61.67
CA ARG A 470 -49.86 26.75 62.58
C ARG A 470 -51.34 27.10 62.45
N GLU A 471 -51.83 27.30 61.22
CA GLU A 471 -53.25 27.55 60.93
C GLU A 471 -54.14 26.43 61.48
N LEU A 472 -53.74 25.16 61.30
CA LEU A 472 -54.46 24.03 61.85
C LEU A 472 -54.46 24.00 63.39
N GLN A 473 -53.39 24.46 64.03
CA GLN A 473 -53.36 24.63 65.49
C GLN A 473 -54.28 25.76 65.95
N GLU A 474 -54.30 26.89 65.24
CA GLU A 474 -55.20 28.03 65.49
C GLU A 474 -56.66 27.64 65.32
N LEU A 475 -57.01 26.93 64.24
CA LEU A 475 -58.37 26.40 64.00
C LEU A 475 -58.79 25.37 65.06
N LYS A 476 -57.87 24.52 65.52
CA LYS A 476 -58.16 23.63 66.65
C LYS A 476 -58.41 24.41 67.94
N ALA A 477 -57.68 25.51 68.18
CA ALA A 477 -57.88 26.35 69.35
C ALA A 477 -59.23 27.08 69.27
N SER A 478 -59.59 27.66 68.11
CA SER A 478 -60.88 28.33 67.90
C SER A 478 -62.06 27.36 68.04
N LEU A 479 -61.94 26.13 67.50
CA LEU A 479 -62.95 25.09 67.68
C LEU A 479 -63.19 24.76 69.16
N ARG A 480 -62.13 24.66 69.97
CA ARG A 480 -62.26 24.43 71.42
C ARG A 480 -62.98 25.59 72.11
N VAL A 481 -62.71 26.84 71.69
CA VAL A 481 -63.40 28.03 72.23
C VAL A 481 -64.88 27.99 71.86
N ALA A 482 -65.21 27.77 70.59
CA ALA A 482 -66.60 27.66 70.12
C ALA A 482 -67.35 26.50 70.81
N GLN A 483 -66.68 25.38 71.10
CA GLN A 483 -67.25 24.29 71.90
C GLN A 483 -67.58 24.74 73.34
N LYS A 484 -66.66 25.45 74.00
CA LYS A 484 -66.92 26.00 75.35
C LYS A 484 -68.04 27.03 75.35
N GLU A 485 -68.09 27.91 74.35
CA GLU A 485 -69.18 28.87 74.18
C GLU A 485 -70.52 28.16 73.95
N LYS A 486 -70.55 27.11 73.13
CA LYS A 486 -71.75 26.27 72.95
C LYS A 486 -72.19 25.61 74.26
N GLU A 487 -71.26 25.07 75.04
CA GLU A 487 -71.56 24.47 76.35
C GLU A 487 -72.11 25.54 77.32
N GLN A 488 -71.54 26.74 77.32
CA GLN A 488 -72.02 27.86 78.12
C GLN A 488 -73.43 28.30 77.70
N LEU A 489 -73.69 28.49 76.41
CA LEU A 489 -75.02 28.81 75.88
C LEU A 489 -76.04 27.70 76.19
N GLN A 490 -75.63 26.43 76.20
CA GLN A 490 -76.48 25.33 76.65
C GLN A 490 -76.79 25.39 78.16
N ALA A 491 -75.83 25.83 78.98
CA ALA A 491 -76.04 26.06 80.41
C ALA A 491 -77.00 27.24 80.65
N GLU A 492 -76.76 28.38 80.00
CA GLU A 492 -77.65 29.55 80.04
C GLU A 492 -79.06 29.20 79.55
N LYS A 493 -79.18 28.42 78.47
CA LYS A 493 -80.48 27.90 78.01
C LYS A 493 -81.19 27.08 79.07
N LYS A 494 -80.48 26.20 79.79
CA LYS A 494 -81.07 25.41 80.90
C LYS A 494 -81.53 26.32 82.03
N GLU A 495 -80.73 27.31 82.41
CA GLU A 495 -81.10 28.30 83.45
C GLU A 495 -82.34 29.10 83.05
N VAL A 496 -82.44 29.53 81.79
CA VAL A 496 -83.64 30.21 81.28
C VAL A 496 -84.85 29.29 81.31
N ILE A 497 -84.71 28.01 80.92
CA ILE A 497 -85.80 27.03 81.02
C ILE A 497 -86.23 26.83 82.48
N GLU A 498 -85.27 26.73 83.41
CA GLU A 498 -85.54 26.64 84.85
C GLU A 498 -86.31 27.88 85.34
N TYR A 499 -85.91 29.07 84.90
CA TYR A 499 -86.57 30.32 85.23
C TYR A 499 -87.99 30.40 84.65
N ILE A 500 -88.18 29.94 83.40
CA ILE A 500 -89.51 29.81 82.79
C ILE A 500 -90.38 28.88 83.64
N HIS A 501 -89.91 27.69 84.03
CA HIS A 501 -90.67 26.80 84.91
C HIS A 501 -91.00 27.43 86.27
N GLN A 502 -90.09 28.22 86.86
CA GLN A 502 -90.36 28.95 88.10
C GLN A 502 -91.41 30.05 87.91
N LEU A 503 -91.38 30.75 86.78
CA LEU A 503 -92.40 31.74 86.42
C LEU A 503 -93.75 31.08 86.16
N GLU A 504 -93.78 29.95 85.47
CA GLU A 504 -94.98 29.12 85.28
C GLU A 504 -95.53 28.67 86.62
N GLN A 505 -94.69 28.17 87.54
CA GLN A 505 -95.11 27.78 88.88
C GLN A 505 -95.63 28.98 89.70
N ARG A 506 -95.03 30.17 89.55
CA ARG A 506 -95.52 31.42 90.16
C ARG A 506 -96.86 31.85 89.56
N LEU A 507 -97.02 31.75 88.24
CA LEU A 507 -98.29 31.97 87.56
C LEU A 507 -99.35 30.96 88.01
N GLU A 508 -99.00 29.69 88.19
CA GLU A 508 -99.86 28.64 88.74
C GLU A 508 -100.30 29.01 90.17
N THR A 509 -99.38 29.47 91.03
CA THR A 509 -99.72 29.93 92.40
C THR A 509 -100.55 31.22 92.43
N LEU A 510 -100.38 32.13 91.47
CA LEU A 510 -101.20 33.33 91.31
C LEU A 510 -102.56 33.02 90.68
N SER A 511 -102.67 31.94 89.90
CA SER A 511 -103.92 31.46 89.30
C SER A 511 -104.87 30.77 90.29
N GLY A 512 -104.41 30.52 91.53
CA GLY A 512 -105.26 30.11 92.67
C GLY A 512 -106.23 31.19 93.16
N SER A 513 -106.21 32.40 92.60
CA SER A 513 -107.25 33.42 92.77
C SER A 513 -107.84 33.80 91.40
N LYS A 514 -109.04 33.26 91.14
CA LYS A 514 -109.92 33.55 90.00
C LYS A 514 -109.34 33.17 88.64
N TRP A 515 -109.34 31.87 88.42
CA TRP A 515 -109.44 31.23 87.11
C TRP A 515 -110.69 31.73 86.36
N SER A 516 -110.51 32.37 85.22
CA SER A 516 -111.43 32.21 84.10
C SER A 516 -110.62 31.69 82.92
N VAL A 517 -110.36 30.39 82.96
CA VAL A 517 -109.92 29.59 81.82
C VAL A 517 -111.09 28.69 81.47
N THR A 518 -111.55 28.83 80.23
CA THR A 518 -112.22 27.76 79.50
C THR A 518 -111.37 27.47 78.29
N THR A 519 -110.78 26.28 78.33
CA THR A 519 -109.87 25.65 77.40
C THR A 519 -110.63 24.95 76.27
N LEU A 520 -109.90 24.67 75.17
CA LEU A 520 -110.01 23.56 74.19
C LEU A 520 -110.16 24.07 72.73
N LEU A 521 -109.47 23.56 71.70
CA LEU A 521 -108.71 22.31 71.51
C LEU A 521 -107.82 22.40 70.21
N GLN A 522 -106.53 22.08 70.34
CA GLN A 522 -105.59 21.31 69.47
C GLN A 522 -105.26 21.60 67.97
N SER A 523 -103.94 21.47 67.68
CA SER A 523 -103.26 20.80 66.53
C SER A 523 -103.26 21.57 65.18
N SER A 524 -102.18 21.75 64.40
CA SER A 524 -100.89 21.08 64.24
C SER A 524 -99.89 22.02 63.56
N GLN A 525 -98.60 21.87 63.89
CA GLN A 525 -97.48 21.67 62.97
C GLN A 525 -97.20 22.65 61.80
N ALA A 526 -95.97 23.19 61.91
CA ALA A 526 -94.98 23.41 60.86
C ALA A 526 -94.95 24.72 60.06
N ASP A 527 -93.72 25.23 60.13
CA ASP A 527 -92.93 25.93 59.14
C ASP A 527 -92.98 27.46 59.08
N SER A 528 -91.83 27.96 59.51
CA SER A 528 -91.32 29.30 59.52
C SER A 528 -91.34 29.93 58.13
N SER A 529 -92.12 30.99 58.01
CA SER A 529 -91.88 32.06 57.04
C SER A 529 -92.24 33.39 57.70
N MET A 530 -91.23 34.07 58.22
CA MET A 530 -91.25 35.49 58.57
C MET A 530 -89.81 35.98 58.40
N SER A 531 -89.51 37.15 57.91
CA SER A 531 -90.24 38.19 57.18
C SER A 531 -89.20 39.30 57.06
N GLU A 532 -89.23 40.03 55.95
CA GLU A 532 -88.77 41.42 55.84
C GLU A 532 -87.30 41.73 56.18
N SER A 533 -86.53 42.06 55.13
CA SER A 533 -86.31 43.47 54.81
C SER A 533 -85.56 43.59 53.49
N GLU A 534 -86.21 44.19 52.49
CA GLU A 534 -85.54 44.76 51.32
C GLU A 534 -84.75 45.98 51.78
N ASP A 535 -83.45 46.04 51.50
CA ASP A 535 -82.74 47.33 51.42
C ASP A 535 -81.49 47.23 50.53
N GLU A 536 -81.26 48.33 49.83
CA GLU A 536 -80.33 48.49 48.73
C GLU A 536 -78.86 48.47 49.16
N ASN A 537 -77.99 48.00 48.27
CA ASN A 537 -76.54 48.00 48.43
C ASN A 537 -75.94 49.19 47.65
N PRO A 538 -75.34 50.20 48.31
CA PRO A 538 -74.68 51.31 47.62
C PRO A 538 -73.17 51.10 47.44
N GLU A 539 -72.65 51.77 46.44
CA GLU A 539 -71.23 51.93 46.12
C GLU A 539 -70.40 52.61 47.24
N ALA A 540 -69.14 52.17 47.29
CA ALA A 540 -67.89 52.94 47.48
C ALA A 540 -67.63 53.71 48.80
N LEU A 541 -66.44 53.47 49.39
CA LEU A 541 -65.32 54.44 49.43
C LEU A 541 -63.98 53.77 49.84
N ARG A 542 -62.93 54.12 49.09
CA ARG A 542 -61.46 53.91 49.23
C ARG A 542 -60.85 54.78 50.38
N PRO A 543 -59.52 54.81 50.73
CA PRO A 543 -58.27 54.66 49.91
C PRO A 543 -57.08 53.90 50.58
N VAL A 544 -55.92 53.57 49.98
CA VAL A 544 -54.93 54.35 49.19
C VAL A 544 -54.05 53.41 48.30
N SER A 545 -53.58 53.99 47.19
CA SER A 545 -52.72 53.58 46.06
C SER A 545 -51.33 52.98 46.41
N HIS A 546 -50.63 52.22 45.54
CA HIS A 546 -50.12 52.64 44.22
C HIS A 546 -49.74 51.51 43.23
N TYR A 547 -50.20 51.71 41.97
CA TYR A 547 -49.72 51.32 40.61
C TYR A 547 -49.58 49.82 40.24
N SER A 548 -50.47 49.19 39.44
CA SER A 548 -50.82 49.29 37.98
C SER A 548 -49.80 48.57 37.06
N LEU A 549 -50.12 47.38 36.49
CA LEU A 549 -50.99 47.02 35.33
C LEU A 549 -50.23 47.04 33.97
N CYS A 550 -50.06 45.88 33.31
CA CYS A 550 -50.82 45.36 32.13
C CYS A 550 -50.41 46.04 30.80
N GLU A 551 -50.52 45.50 29.58
CA GLU A 551 -51.00 44.25 28.96
C GLU A 551 -50.52 44.28 27.48
N GLN A 552 -50.67 43.19 26.74
CA GLN A 552 -50.76 43.12 25.26
C GLN A 552 -51.77 44.16 24.68
N PRO A 553 -51.81 44.56 23.38
CA PRO A 553 -51.80 43.66 22.20
C PRO A 553 -51.29 44.22 20.82
N GLN A 554 -51.30 43.30 19.84
CA GLN A 554 -51.34 43.37 18.36
C GLN A 554 -51.17 44.69 17.55
N SER A 555 -50.22 44.57 16.60
CA SER A 555 -50.23 44.91 15.15
C SER A 555 -50.08 46.35 14.61
N ASP A 556 -49.05 46.45 13.75
CA ASP A 556 -48.94 47.15 12.46
C ASP A 556 -48.27 48.55 12.31
N LEU A 557 -47.26 48.53 11.42
CA LEU A 557 -46.67 49.56 10.54
C LEU A 557 -45.40 50.36 10.93
N LEU A 558 -44.30 49.93 10.27
CA LEU A 558 -43.30 50.68 9.48
C LEU A 558 -42.01 51.28 10.13
N LEU A 559 -40.87 50.77 9.58
CA LEU A 559 -39.62 51.49 9.17
C LEU A 559 -38.75 52.09 10.32
N ILE A 560 -37.49 51.70 10.61
CA ILE A 560 -36.28 51.45 9.81
C ILE A 560 -35.21 50.66 10.63
N LEU A 561 -34.48 49.80 9.92
CA LEU A 561 -33.29 48.93 10.15
C LEU A 561 -32.04 49.51 10.90
N PRO A 562 -30.88 48.79 11.04
CA PRO A 562 -30.51 47.35 10.88
C PRO A 562 -29.60 46.77 12.02
N THR A 563 -29.42 45.46 12.23
CA THR A 563 -28.46 44.54 11.52
C THR A 563 -28.60 43.12 12.11
N THR A 564 -29.26 42.17 11.42
CA THR A 564 -28.74 41.07 10.56
C THR A 564 -28.00 39.89 11.23
N PRO A 565 -28.61 38.69 11.16
CA PRO A 565 -27.97 37.38 10.99
C PRO A 565 -28.31 36.74 9.59
N PRO A 566 -27.87 35.50 9.25
CA PRO A 566 -27.67 34.96 7.87
C PRO A 566 -28.82 34.01 7.43
N PRO A 567 -28.71 33.06 6.45
CA PRO A 567 -27.81 32.87 5.28
C PRO A 567 -28.56 32.72 3.91
N SER A 568 -27.82 32.61 2.80
CA SER A 568 -28.30 32.46 1.41
C SER A 568 -28.68 31.01 0.99
N PRO A 569 -29.44 30.87 -0.12
CA PRO A 569 -28.95 30.00 -1.20
C PRO A 569 -29.21 30.50 -2.65
N ARG A 570 -28.16 30.33 -3.48
CA ARG A 570 -28.09 29.90 -4.91
C ARG A 570 -28.80 30.64 -6.08
N LEU A 571 -27.93 31.03 -7.04
CA LEU A 571 -27.92 30.73 -8.50
C LEU A 571 -28.52 31.71 -9.56
N LEU A 572 -27.62 32.11 -10.49
CA LEU A 572 -27.74 32.46 -11.94
C LEU A 572 -28.40 33.82 -12.30
N HIS A 573 -28.01 34.61 -13.32
CA HIS A 573 -27.04 34.53 -14.42
C HIS A 573 -26.90 35.94 -15.08
N LEU A 574 -25.83 36.14 -15.89
CA LEU A 574 -25.65 37.12 -16.99
C LEU A 574 -25.48 38.62 -16.63
N SER A 575 -24.52 39.41 -17.17
CA SER A 575 -23.89 39.40 -18.50
C SER A 575 -22.58 40.24 -18.56
N GLN A 576 -21.71 39.86 -19.50
CA GLN A 576 -20.74 40.66 -20.30
C GLN A 576 -19.54 41.33 -19.61
N ALA A 577 -18.31 40.79 -19.77
CA ALA A 577 -17.38 40.92 -20.94
C ALA A 577 -16.29 41.96 -20.58
N VAL A 578 -14.99 41.84 -20.83
CA VAL A 578 -14.22 41.30 -21.97
C VAL A 578 -12.81 40.89 -21.46
N VAL A 579 -12.24 39.90 -22.14
CA VAL A 579 -10.89 39.31 -22.06
C VAL A 579 -9.78 40.28 -22.50
N ILE A 580 -8.56 40.19 -21.96
CA ILE A 580 -7.30 40.12 -22.73
C ILE A 580 -6.14 39.71 -21.81
N SER A 581 -5.53 38.60 -22.22
CA SER A 581 -4.26 38.00 -21.83
C SER A 581 -3.06 38.66 -22.51
N GLN A 582 -1.91 38.81 -21.82
CA GLN A 582 -0.58 38.45 -22.33
C GLN A 582 0.55 38.61 -21.27
N PRO A 583 1.69 37.88 -21.39
CA PRO A 583 2.75 37.80 -20.38
C PRO A 583 4.11 38.49 -20.74
N ALA A 584 4.99 38.54 -19.72
CA ALA A 584 6.46 38.79 -19.70
C ALA A 584 6.95 40.25 -19.91
N PRO A 585 8.04 40.71 -19.24
CA PRO A 585 9.40 40.34 -19.63
C PRO A 585 10.47 40.25 -18.51
N LEU A 586 11.62 39.73 -18.93
CA LEU A 586 12.94 39.66 -18.26
C LEU A 586 13.47 41.04 -17.80
N CYS A 587 14.16 41.07 -16.65
CA CYS A 587 15.48 41.70 -16.42
C CYS A 587 15.76 41.92 -14.92
N SER A 588 16.86 41.33 -14.42
CA SER A 588 17.71 41.87 -13.33
C SER A 588 18.56 43.03 -13.88
N PRO A 589 19.27 43.89 -13.10
CA PRO A 589 19.90 43.62 -11.79
C PRO A 589 19.84 44.76 -10.76
N HIS A 590 20.25 44.48 -9.51
CA HIS A 590 21.05 45.39 -8.66
C HIS A 590 21.45 44.67 -7.36
N GLN A 591 22.75 44.66 -7.06
CA GLN A 591 23.35 44.40 -5.74
C GLN A 591 23.67 45.76 -5.08
N PRO A 592 23.72 45.83 -3.73
CA PRO A 592 25.04 45.97 -3.05
C PRO A 592 25.09 45.20 -1.70
N SER A 593 26.16 44.42 -1.45
CA SER A 593 27.32 44.71 -0.56
C SER A 593 27.03 44.63 0.96
N ASP A 594 27.56 43.61 1.65
CA ASP A 594 28.70 43.73 2.58
C ASP A 594 28.85 42.53 3.54
N ASP A 595 30.10 42.05 3.57
CA ASP A 595 30.91 41.59 4.71
C ASP A 595 30.39 40.53 5.69
N THR A 596 31.02 39.35 5.67
CA THR A 596 31.97 38.91 6.73
C THR A 596 32.65 37.59 6.31
N HIS A 597 33.97 37.65 6.10
CA HIS A 597 34.91 36.52 6.03
C HIS A 597 35.23 35.98 7.45
N PRO A 598 35.61 34.70 7.66
CA PRO A 598 36.98 34.26 7.33
C PRO A 598 37.15 32.87 6.70
N HIS A 599 38.06 32.85 5.72
CA HIS A 599 39.15 31.89 5.45
C HIS A 599 39.01 30.41 5.88
N VAL A 600 39.04 29.51 4.89
CA VAL A 600 40.18 28.57 4.66
C VAL A 600 40.34 28.35 3.15
N HIS A 601 41.59 28.34 2.70
CA HIS A 601 42.08 28.33 1.32
C HIS A 601 42.12 26.92 0.69
N SER A 602 41.84 26.85 -0.63
CA SER A 602 42.72 26.29 -1.69
C SER A 602 41.89 26.20 -2.98
N SER A 603 42.04 27.14 -3.93
CA SER A 603 43.09 27.21 -4.96
C SER A 603 43.01 26.04 -5.94
N GLU A 604 42.34 26.25 -7.07
CA GLU A 604 42.85 25.88 -8.39
C GLU A 604 42.05 26.65 -9.46
N SER A 605 42.81 27.12 -10.44
CA SER A 605 42.49 28.10 -11.46
C SER A 605 41.82 27.45 -12.67
N GLU A 606 40.67 27.96 -13.09
CA GLU A 606 40.13 27.76 -14.44
C GLU A 606 40.36 29.05 -15.24
N GLU A 607 41.27 28.98 -16.21
CA GLU A 607 41.35 29.96 -17.30
C GLU A 607 40.41 29.52 -18.40
N GLU A 608 39.36 30.32 -18.58
CA GLU A 608 38.46 30.29 -19.74
C GLU A 608 39.11 31.10 -20.87
N TYR A 609 39.37 30.48 -22.01
CA TYR A 609 39.59 31.21 -23.27
C TYR A 609 38.39 30.98 -24.18
N ASP A 610 37.68 32.09 -24.39
CA ASP A 610 36.64 32.27 -25.38
C ASP A 610 37.11 31.88 -26.78
N VAL A 611 36.25 31.12 -27.45
CA VAL A 611 36.21 30.94 -28.89
C VAL A 611 35.60 32.22 -29.49
N PHE A 612 36.38 32.95 -30.28
CA PHE A 612 35.82 33.80 -31.34
C PHE A 612 36.38 33.44 -32.70
N GLN A 613 35.42 33.31 -33.61
CA GLN A 613 35.55 33.01 -35.02
C GLN A 613 36.21 34.16 -35.79
N SER A 614 37.09 33.79 -36.72
CA SER A 614 37.30 34.45 -38.01
C SER A 614 37.93 33.38 -38.91
N GLY A 615 37.44 33.00 -40.08
CA GLY A 615 36.71 33.78 -41.07
C GLY A 615 37.62 34.03 -42.27
N GLY A 616 37.56 33.17 -43.29
CA GLY A 616 37.83 33.57 -44.68
C GLY A 616 39.04 32.97 -45.40
N ASN A 617 38.69 32.13 -46.40
CA ASN A 617 39.34 31.97 -47.72
C ASN A 617 40.52 30.99 -47.86
N SER A 618 40.27 29.83 -48.45
CA SER A 618 40.49 29.61 -49.89
C SER A 618 40.23 28.14 -50.24
N SER A 619 39.28 27.92 -51.16
CA SER A 619 39.02 26.66 -51.84
C SER A 619 39.73 26.67 -53.21
N GLU A 620 39.85 25.46 -53.79
CA GLU A 620 40.23 25.07 -55.17
C GLU A 620 41.64 24.45 -55.25
N GLU A 621 41.73 23.11 -55.29
CA GLU A 621 41.52 22.21 -56.45
C GLU A 621 42.78 22.13 -57.32
N MET A 622 43.57 21.05 -57.18
CA MET A 622 44.25 20.48 -58.35
C MET A 622 44.70 19.03 -58.16
N ALA A 623 44.48 18.28 -59.23
CA ALA A 623 44.62 16.86 -59.40
C ALA A 623 46.05 16.32 -59.23
N LEU A 624 46.09 15.07 -58.77
CA LEU A 624 47.25 14.20 -58.70
C LEU A 624 47.75 13.84 -60.12
N LEU A 625 49.01 14.18 -60.41
CA LEU A 625 49.78 13.59 -61.52
C LEU A 625 51.00 12.86 -60.95
N LEU A 626 50.99 11.53 -61.10
CA LEU A 626 52.13 10.64 -60.95
C LEU A 626 53.10 10.78 -62.13
N PRO A 627 54.43 10.78 -61.93
CA PRO A 627 55.38 10.62 -63.04
C PRO A 627 55.55 9.13 -63.39
N ASN A 628 55.20 8.78 -64.64
CA ASN A 628 55.55 7.51 -65.27
C ASN A 628 57.01 7.54 -65.74
N HIS A 629 57.87 6.70 -65.17
CA HIS A 629 59.15 6.33 -65.77
C HIS A 629 58.94 5.15 -66.72
N ARG A 630 59.06 5.44 -68.03
CA ARG A 630 58.97 4.47 -69.12
C ARG A 630 60.36 3.90 -69.38
N ASN A 631 60.50 2.58 -69.22
CA ASN A 631 61.62 1.78 -69.70
C ASN A 631 61.75 1.91 -71.23
N ALA A 632 62.98 2.15 -71.69
CA ALA A 632 63.38 2.09 -73.09
C ALA A 632 64.01 0.73 -73.38
N LEU A 633 63.58 0.08 -74.47
CA LEU A 633 64.31 -1.00 -75.12
C LEU A 633 64.22 -0.84 -76.65
N LEU A 634 65.42 -0.76 -77.24
CA LEU A 634 65.90 -1.31 -78.52
C LEU A 634 65.59 -0.65 -79.89
N SER A 635 66.66 -0.74 -80.71
CA SER A 635 66.83 -0.49 -82.16
C SER A 635 67.07 0.98 -82.56
N ASP A 636 68.08 1.37 -83.35
CA ASP A 636 68.98 0.65 -84.25
C ASP A 636 70.16 1.58 -84.66
N VAL A 637 71.33 0.96 -84.93
CA VAL A 637 72.22 1.18 -86.10
C VAL A 637 73.03 2.49 -86.29
N ASP A 638 74.35 2.26 -86.49
CA ASP A 638 75.40 3.09 -87.13
C ASP A 638 75.76 4.44 -86.48
N GLU A 639 77.02 4.86 -86.33
CA GLU A 639 78.22 4.68 -87.14
C GLU A 639 79.46 5.04 -86.27
N SER A 640 80.58 4.36 -86.49
CA SER A 640 81.92 4.71 -85.99
C SER A 640 82.55 5.85 -86.82
N PRO A 641 83.84 6.23 -86.68
CA PRO A 641 84.74 6.36 -85.51
C PRO A 641 85.39 7.77 -85.46
N LEU A 642 86.28 8.04 -84.49
CA LEU A 642 87.63 8.61 -84.70
C LEU A 642 88.32 8.89 -83.34
N TRP A 643 89.40 8.13 -83.12
CA TRP A 643 90.59 8.29 -82.24
C TRP A 643 90.44 8.57 -80.75
#